data_AF-A0A6N2LFT7-F1
#
_entry.id   AF-A0A6N2LFT7-F1
#
_cell.length_a   1.000
_cell.length_b   1.000
_cell.length_c   1.000
_cell.angle_alpha   90.00
_cell.angle_beta   90.00
_cell.angle_gamma   90.00
#
_symmetry.space_group_name_H-M   'P 1'
#
loop_
_entity.id
_entity.type
_entity.pdbx_description
1 polymer ?
#
loop_
_entity_poly.entity_id
_entity_poly.type
_entity_poly.pdbx_seq_one_letter_code
_entity_poly.pdbx_strand_id
1 'polypeptide(L)'
;MARFQFIFTFIPILITIITLTTNPRVLCLDSEPDSFSIIDYDSNLIFHQDYSPPAPPPPPPHPPSASCTDDLGGIGSIDTVCQIVADVNLTRDVYIEGKGDFNIHPGVRFHCPNFGCSITINISGNFNISVNSSIVTGTFELVANNASFFNGSVVNTTGLAGDPPPQTSGTPQGLEGAGGGHGGRGACCLLDKEKLPEDIWGGDAYSWSSLQDPWSYGSKGGSTSKEVDYGGAGGGRVKMKVKEYLVVDGAILADGGCGGVKGGGGSGGSILLKAYKMTGGGSISACGGNGFAGGGGGRVSVDIYSRHDDPQIFVHGGNSLGCPKNAGGAGTLYDAVARSLTVSNHNMSTDTDTLLLEFPYQPLWTNVYVRNYARATVPLLWSRVQVQGQISLLYGGVLSFGLAHYALSEFELFAEELLMSDSVIKVYGALRMSVKMFLMWNSKMIIDGGEDITVATSLLEASNLVVLKGSSVIHSNANLGVHGQGLLNLSGSGNWIEAQRLVLSLFYSIHVAPGSMLRGPVENATSDAITPRLHCQLEECPAELFHPPEDCNVNSSLSFTLQICRVEDITVEGHIEGSVVHFNQARTISVPSSGTISASGMGCTGGVGRGNVLSNGTGSGGGHGGKGGSACYKGSCVDGGVSYGDAELPCELGSGSGEENSSGSTAGGGIIVMGSLEHPLSSLSVEGSVRADGESFKGIVFMNGTAGGPGGGSGGPGGGSGGTILMFLHTLDVGEYAVLSSVGGYGSPKGGGGGGGGRVHFHWSDVPTGDMYQPIARVNGSIHTWGGLGRDDGHAGENGTVTGKACPKGLYGIFCEECPVGTYKNVTGSNRVLCQSCPADDLPRRAAYIAVRGGIAETPCPYKCVSERFHMPRCYTALEELIYTFGGPWLFCLLLLGVLILLALVLSVARMKFVGVDELPGPAPTQHGSQIDHSFPFLESLNEVLETNRAEESQSHVHRMYFMGRNTFSEPWHLPHTPPEQIKEIVVHSIHLWMRLMV
;
A
#
# COMPACT_ATOMS: atom_id res chain seq x y z
N MET A 1 71.35 0.49 14.26
CA MET A 1 71.85 -0.77 13.67
C MET A 1 70.71 -1.33 12.82
N ALA A 2 70.84 -1.74 11.56
CA ALA A 2 71.97 -1.62 10.63
C ALA A 2 71.46 -1.36 9.19
N ARG A 3 72.04 -0.32 8.56
CA ARG A 3 72.43 -0.12 7.13
C ARG A 3 71.76 -0.94 6.01
N PHE A 4 71.42 -0.24 4.91
CA PHE A 4 72.20 -0.24 3.66
C PHE A 4 71.95 1.04 2.81
N GLN A 5 72.89 1.41 1.92
CA GLN A 5 72.92 2.57 0.97
C GLN A 5 73.04 2.00 -0.47
N PHE A 6 72.66 2.63 -1.61
CA PHE A 6 73.26 3.78 -2.37
C PHE A 6 72.36 4.04 -3.65
N ILE A 7 71.96 5.27 -4.03
CA ILE A 7 72.49 6.22 -5.07
C ILE A 7 72.13 6.01 -6.60
N PHE A 8 71.27 6.91 -7.12
CA PHE A 8 71.24 7.74 -8.38
C PHE A 8 71.50 7.27 -9.86
N THR A 9 70.83 8.02 -10.79
CA THR A 9 71.26 8.53 -12.16
C THR A 9 71.30 7.59 -13.41
N PHE A 10 71.07 7.97 -14.71
CA PHE A 10 70.42 9.14 -15.42
C PHE A 10 70.37 8.98 -17.00
N ILE A 11 69.34 9.52 -17.71
CA ILE A 11 69.18 10.01 -19.13
C ILE A 11 69.29 9.08 -20.44
N PRO A 12 69.12 9.53 -21.74
CA PRO A 12 68.00 9.11 -22.65
C PRO A 12 68.42 8.75 -24.13
N ILE A 13 67.51 8.89 -25.13
CA ILE A 13 67.81 9.20 -26.57
C ILE A 13 66.58 9.83 -27.30
N LEU A 14 66.81 10.52 -28.44
CA LEU A 14 65.91 11.33 -29.29
C LEU A 14 66.01 10.91 -30.78
N ILE A 15 65.03 11.18 -31.67
CA ILE A 15 65.19 11.65 -33.08
C ILE A 15 63.84 12.00 -33.79
N THR A 16 63.90 12.80 -34.88
CA THR A 16 62.86 13.62 -35.57
C THR A 16 62.59 13.22 -37.05
N ILE A 17 61.60 13.83 -37.79
CA ILE A 17 61.71 14.45 -39.18
C ILE A 17 60.39 14.70 -40.05
N ILE A 18 60.21 15.94 -40.60
CA ILE A 18 59.59 16.43 -41.91
C ILE A 18 58.06 16.27 -42.27
N THR A 19 57.39 17.01 -43.21
CA THR A 19 56.98 18.46 -43.38
C THR A 19 55.95 18.68 -44.56
N LEU A 20 55.15 19.79 -44.51
CA LEU A 20 54.62 20.68 -45.62
C LEU A 20 53.30 20.44 -46.44
N THR A 21 52.39 21.45 -46.35
CA THR A 21 51.47 22.11 -47.35
C THR A 21 50.34 21.40 -48.14
N THR A 22 49.11 21.96 -48.07
CA THR A 22 48.40 22.70 -49.16
C THR A 22 46.98 23.16 -48.71
N ASN A 23 46.38 24.16 -49.38
CA ASN A 23 44.99 24.64 -49.13
C ASN A 23 44.42 25.44 -50.32
N PRO A 24 43.22 25.12 -50.86
CA PRO A 24 42.34 26.14 -51.47
C PRO A 24 40.82 25.99 -51.18
N ARG A 25 40.07 27.09 -51.38
CA ARG A 25 38.61 27.31 -51.16
C ARG A 25 37.72 26.49 -52.14
N VAL A 26 36.41 26.21 -51.91
CA VAL A 26 35.24 27.13 -51.94
C VAL A 26 33.93 26.43 -51.46
N LEU A 27 33.09 27.15 -50.66
CA LEU A 27 31.60 27.14 -50.41
C LEU A 27 30.73 25.89 -50.77
N CYS A 28 29.67 25.48 -50.03
CA CYS A 28 28.81 26.15 -49.02
C CYS A 28 27.95 25.14 -48.19
N LEU A 29 27.46 25.53 -46.99
CA LEU A 29 26.37 24.93 -46.13
C LEU A 29 26.54 23.45 -45.71
N ASP A 30 26.54 23.03 -44.44
CA ASP A 30 25.52 23.27 -43.38
C ASP A 30 26.10 23.22 -41.93
N SER A 31 25.22 23.25 -40.91
CA SER A 31 25.45 23.52 -39.49
C SER A 31 25.76 22.33 -38.56
N GLU A 32 26.60 22.55 -37.53
CA GLU A 32 26.67 21.89 -36.20
C GLU A 32 27.89 22.46 -35.40
N PRO A 33 28.18 22.12 -34.12
CA PRO A 33 27.32 21.73 -32.97
C PRO A 33 27.72 22.43 -31.62
N ASP A 34 26.98 22.10 -30.55
CA ASP A 34 27.37 21.88 -29.13
C ASP A 34 28.28 22.78 -28.26
N SER A 35 28.03 22.63 -26.95
CA SER A 35 28.82 22.98 -25.76
C SER A 35 28.74 24.43 -25.21
N PHE A 36 27.86 24.62 -24.23
CA PHE A 36 27.93 25.76 -23.29
C PHE A 36 28.80 25.40 -22.08
N SER A 37 29.96 26.05 -21.99
CA SER A 37 30.75 26.14 -20.76
C SER A 37 30.58 27.54 -20.15
N ILE A 38 30.24 27.62 -18.86
CA ILE A 38 30.19 28.88 -18.11
C ILE A 38 30.94 28.68 -16.79
N ILE A 39 32.24 28.98 -16.83
CA ILE A 39 33.03 29.31 -15.63
C ILE A 39 33.87 30.53 -16.00
N ASP A 40 33.45 31.70 -15.54
CA ASP A 40 34.36 32.80 -15.27
C ASP A 40 33.77 33.63 -14.12
N TYR A 41 34.42 33.58 -12.96
CA TYR A 41 33.97 34.21 -11.72
C TYR A 41 35.06 35.16 -11.21
N ASP A 42 35.13 36.34 -11.82
CA ASP A 42 36.10 37.36 -11.43
C ASP A 42 35.71 37.92 -10.06
N SER A 43 36.48 37.56 -9.04
CA SER A 43 36.11 37.70 -7.63
C SER A 43 37.10 38.62 -6.91
N ASN A 44 36.84 39.93 -6.96
CA ASN A 44 37.49 40.92 -6.09
C ASN A 44 36.69 42.22 -5.98
N LEU A 45 35.84 42.34 -4.95
CA LEU A 45 35.65 43.57 -4.17
C LEU A 45 34.88 43.25 -2.88
N ILE A 46 35.48 43.60 -1.74
CA ILE A 46 35.00 43.28 -0.39
C ILE A 46 34.33 44.53 0.20
N PHE A 47 33.23 44.35 0.96
CA PHE A 47 32.98 44.91 2.30
C PHE A 47 31.49 45.24 2.58
N HIS A 48 31.09 44.90 3.81
CA HIS A 48 29.79 45.08 4.45
C HIS A 48 29.03 46.37 4.09
N GLN A 49 27.77 46.20 3.68
CA GLN A 49 26.68 47.12 4.02
C GLN A 49 25.43 46.30 4.40
N ASP A 50 24.73 46.74 5.45
CA ASP A 50 23.50 46.10 5.93
C ASP A 50 22.38 46.21 4.89
N TYR A 51 22.11 45.13 4.16
CA TYR A 51 21.04 45.10 3.17
C TYR A 51 19.68 44.86 3.83
N SER A 52 19.12 45.93 4.40
CA SER A 52 17.65 45.99 4.54
C SER A 52 17.07 46.04 3.12
N PRO A 53 16.17 45.13 2.72
CA PRO A 53 15.56 45.20 1.41
C PRO A 53 14.85 46.56 1.28
N PRO A 54 14.99 47.26 0.13
CA PRO A 54 14.31 48.53 -0.06
C PRO A 54 12.81 48.34 0.15
N ALA A 55 12.18 49.27 0.88
CA ALA A 55 10.75 49.24 1.06
C ALA A 55 10.05 49.12 -0.31
N PRO A 56 9.06 48.23 -0.46
CA PRO A 56 8.40 48.04 -1.74
C PRO A 56 7.88 49.40 -2.24
N PRO A 57 8.04 49.70 -3.55
CA PRO A 57 7.62 50.99 -4.08
C PRO A 57 6.14 51.22 -3.76
N PRO A 58 5.74 52.44 -3.33
CA PRO A 58 4.36 52.72 -3.02
C PRO A 58 3.49 52.40 -4.26
N PRO A 59 2.28 51.85 -4.08
CA PRO A 59 1.40 51.52 -5.19
C PRO A 59 1.17 52.76 -6.06
N PRO A 60 1.07 52.61 -7.40
CA PRO A 60 0.90 53.75 -8.29
C PRO A 60 -0.35 54.55 -7.89
N PRO A 61 -0.27 55.90 -7.86
CA PRO A 61 -1.39 56.73 -7.43
C PRO A 61 -2.61 56.49 -8.32
N HIS A 62 -3.78 56.32 -7.69
CA HIS A 62 -5.04 56.13 -8.41
C HIS A 62 -5.31 57.33 -9.35
N PRO A 63 -5.92 57.10 -10.53
CA PRO A 63 -6.38 58.19 -11.37
C PRO A 63 -7.46 59.02 -10.64
N PRO A 64 -7.64 60.31 -11.00
CA PRO A 64 -8.62 61.17 -10.35
C PRO A 64 -10.03 60.55 -10.42
N SER A 65 -10.76 60.63 -9.31
CA SER A 65 -12.11 60.07 -9.21
C SER A 65 -13.05 60.75 -10.19
N ALA A 66 -13.80 59.94 -10.94
CA ALA A 66 -14.87 60.41 -11.81
C ALA A 66 -16.01 61.03 -10.98
N SER A 67 -16.69 62.03 -11.53
CA SER A 67 -17.86 62.69 -10.95
C SER A 67 -19.18 62.03 -11.37
N CYS A 68 -20.20 62.06 -10.50
CA CYS A 68 -21.50 61.44 -10.82
C CYS A 68 -22.19 62.12 -12.02
N THR A 69 -22.20 63.46 -12.08
CA THR A 69 -22.91 64.22 -13.10
C THR A 69 -22.09 64.40 -14.38
N ASP A 70 -20.82 64.79 -14.26
CA ASP A 70 -20.07 65.35 -15.40
C ASP A 70 -19.30 64.25 -16.16
N ASP A 71 -18.78 63.24 -15.46
CA ASP A 71 -18.09 62.09 -16.08
C ASP A 71 -19.03 60.90 -16.35
N LEU A 72 -20.01 60.65 -15.47
CA LEU A 72 -20.87 59.47 -15.53
C LEU A 72 -22.30 59.73 -16.04
N GLY A 73 -22.70 61.00 -16.23
CA GLY A 73 -24.05 61.36 -16.71
C GLY A 73 -25.19 60.97 -15.77
N GLY A 74 -24.89 60.69 -14.50
CA GLY A 74 -25.85 60.31 -13.46
C GLY A 74 -26.49 61.50 -12.74
N ILE A 75 -27.39 61.19 -11.82
CA ILE A 75 -28.09 62.16 -10.96
C ILE A 75 -27.55 62.06 -9.53
N GLY A 76 -27.17 63.20 -8.95
CA GLY A 76 -26.75 63.31 -7.54
C GLY A 76 -25.23 63.45 -7.37
N SER A 77 -24.69 62.87 -6.30
CA SER A 77 -23.27 62.93 -5.96
C SER A 77 -22.81 61.63 -5.30
N ILE A 78 -21.56 61.23 -5.56
CA ILE A 78 -20.97 59.99 -5.05
C ILE A 78 -20.80 60.04 -3.52
N ASP A 79 -20.74 61.23 -2.92
CA ASP A 79 -20.72 61.40 -1.46
C ASP A 79 -22.09 61.28 -0.78
N THR A 80 -23.19 61.22 -1.54
CA THR A 80 -24.55 61.09 -0.99
C THR A 80 -25.31 59.93 -1.63
N VAL A 81 -25.81 60.13 -2.85
CA VAL A 81 -26.41 59.10 -3.69
C VAL A 81 -26.11 59.46 -5.14
N CYS A 82 -25.47 58.55 -5.88
CA CYS A 82 -25.32 58.63 -7.33
C CYS A 82 -26.26 57.62 -8.00
N GLN A 83 -27.11 58.11 -8.91
CA GLN A 83 -28.06 57.29 -9.67
C GLN A 83 -27.72 57.33 -11.16
N ILE A 84 -27.33 56.18 -11.72
CA ILE A 84 -27.12 56.02 -13.16
C ILE A 84 -28.46 55.60 -13.78
N VAL A 85 -29.07 56.52 -14.53
CA VAL A 85 -30.43 56.39 -15.11
C VAL A 85 -30.45 56.16 -16.63
N ALA A 86 -29.29 56.23 -17.28
CA ALA A 86 -29.12 56.07 -18.72
C ALA A 86 -27.84 55.28 -19.02
N ASP A 87 -27.73 54.71 -20.23
CA ASP A 87 -26.57 53.93 -20.65
C ASP A 87 -25.28 54.78 -20.68
N VAL A 88 -24.20 54.24 -20.11
CA VAL A 88 -22.87 54.86 -20.02
C VAL A 88 -21.85 54.00 -20.74
N ASN A 89 -21.24 54.55 -21.80
CA ASN A 89 -20.16 53.90 -22.55
C ASN A 89 -18.83 54.61 -22.26
N LEU A 90 -17.99 53.96 -21.47
CA LEU A 90 -16.67 54.42 -21.06
C LEU A 90 -15.62 54.01 -22.09
N THR A 91 -14.68 54.92 -22.38
CA THR A 91 -13.58 54.71 -23.34
C THR A 91 -12.21 54.55 -22.69
N ARG A 92 -12.11 54.80 -21.39
CA ARG A 92 -10.91 54.76 -20.56
C ARG A 92 -11.23 54.14 -19.20
N ASP A 93 -10.21 53.75 -18.46
CA ASP A 93 -10.34 53.31 -17.08
C ASP A 93 -11.00 54.38 -16.21
N VAL A 94 -11.87 53.93 -15.30
CA VAL A 94 -12.64 54.78 -14.39
C VAL A 94 -12.44 54.32 -12.96
N TYR A 95 -12.03 55.27 -12.12
CA TYR A 95 -12.00 55.14 -10.67
C TYR A 95 -13.12 56.01 -10.08
N ILE A 96 -13.95 55.44 -9.22
CA ILE A 96 -15.09 56.07 -8.56
C ILE A 96 -14.84 55.98 -7.06
N GLU A 97 -14.73 57.10 -6.37
CA GLU A 97 -14.53 57.16 -4.92
C GLU A 97 -15.53 58.13 -4.28
N GLY A 98 -16.14 57.75 -3.16
CA GLY A 98 -17.01 58.64 -2.39
C GLY A 98 -17.71 57.95 -1.23
N LYS A 99 -18.43 58.72 -0.41
CA LYS A 99 -18.99 58.22 0.87
C LYS A 99 -20.41 57.65 0.79
N GLY A 100 -21.13 57.90 -0.30
CA GLY A 100 -22.54 57.62 -0.46
C GLY A 100 -22.86 56.30 -1.17
N ASP A 101 -24.12 56.20 -1.62
CA ASP A 101 -24.65 55.03 -2.33
C ASP A 101 -24.50 55.17 -3.84
N PHE A 102 -24.22 54.06 -4.55
CA PHE A 102 -24.12 54.01 -6.01
C PHE A 102 -25.15 53.03 -6.58
N ASN A 103 -26.10 53.55 -7.37
CA ASN A 103 -27.25 52.78 -7.84
C ASN A 103 -27.36 52.83 -9.38
N ILE A 104 -27.34 51.67 -10.02
CA ILE A 104 -27.62 51.50 -11.46
C ILE A 104 -29.10 51.13 -11.62
N HIS A 105 -29.87 51.92 -12.37
CA HIS A 105 -31.31 51.70 -12.57
C HIS A 105 -31.64 50.49 -13.46
N PRO A 106 -32.89 49.97 -13.42
CA PRO A 106 -33.29 48.81 -14.21
C PRO A 106 -33.05 49.00 -15.71
N GLY A 107 -32.48 47.98 -16.37
CA GLY A 107 -32.22 47.99 -17.81
C GLY A 107 -30.99 48.79 -18.28
N VAL A 108 -30.31 49.51 -17.40
CA VAL A 108 -29.15 50.37 -17.74
C VAL A 108 -27.89 49.56 -18.07
N ARG A 109 -27.09 50.05 -19.01
CA ARG A 109 -25.79 49.49 -19.42
C ARG A 109 -24.64 50.41 -19.01
N PHE A 110 -23.67 49.88 -18.28
CA PHE A 110 -22.49 50.60 -17.81
C PHE A 110 -21.22 49.89 -18.31
N HIS A 111 -20.81 50.23 -19.53
CA HIS A 111 -19.87 49.41 -20.32
C HIS A 111 -18.55 50.13 -20.56
N CYS A 112 -17.42 49.44 -20.37
CA CYS A 112 -16.13 49.75 -20.96
C CYS A 112 -15.64 48.54 -21.78
N PRO A 113 -16.02 48.42 -23.06
CA PRO A 113 -15.81 47.19 -23.85
C PRO A 113 -14.37 46.98 -24.35
N ASN A 114 -13.41 47.82 -23.92
CA ASN A 114 -12.00 47.68 -24.30
C ASN A 114 -11.34 46.54 -23.49
N PHE A 115 -10.52 45.73 -24.17
CA PHE A 115 -9.72 44.67 -23.52
C PHE A 115 -8.91 45.24 -22.35
N GLY A 116 -9.03 44.61 -21.18
CA GLY A 116 -8.33 45.01 -19.97
C GLY A 116 -8.81 46.31 -19.30
N CYS A 117 -9.83 47.01 -19.82
CA CYS A 117 -10.33 48.23 -19.20
C CYS A 117 -10.78 48.00 -17.76
N SER A 118 -10.51 48.96 -16.87
CA SER A 118 -10.79 48.86 -15.44
C SER A 118 -11.93 49.79 -15.01
N ILE A 119 -12.92 49.23 -14.34
CA ILE A 119 -13.94 49.94 -13.56
C ILE A 119 -13.70 49.63 -12.08
N THR A 120 -13.26 50.63 -11.33
CA THR A 120 -12.97 50.51 -9.90
C THR A 120 -13.90 51.43 -9.11
N ILE A 121 -14.64 50.87 -8.16
CA ILE A 121 -15.64 51.56 -7.34
C ILE A 121 -15.27 51.35 -5.88
N ASN A 122 -15.00 52.45 -5.17
CA ASN A 122 -14.61 52.46 -3.76
C ASN A 122 -15.57 53.38 -2.99
N ILE A 123 -16.63 52.80 -2.42
CA ILE A 123 -17.65 53.55 -1.68
C ILE A 123 -17.83 53.05 -0.24
N SER A 124 -18.19 53.95 0.68
CA SER A 124 -18.59 53.54 2.03
C SER A 124 -20.09 53.24 2.19
N GLY A 125 -20.91 53.50 1.17
CA GLY A 125 -22.34 53.22 1.17
C GLY A 125 -22.71 51.87 0.55
N ASN A 126 -23.93 51.80 0.02
CA ASN A 126 -24.50 50.64 -0.67
C ASN A 126 -24.25 50.72 -2.18
N PHE A 127 -23.85 49.59 -2.77
CA PHE A 127 -23.79 49.41 -4.22
C PHE A 127 -24.97 48.57 -4.70
N ASN A 128 -25.79 49.05 -5.64
CA ASN A 128 -26.91 48.28 -6.17
C ASN A 128 -26.94 48.29 -7.70
N ILE A 129 -27.05 47.12 -8.31
CA ILE A 129 -27.30 46.94 -9.75
C ILE A 129 -28.67 46.30 -9.95
N SER A 130 -29.60 47.08 -10.51
CA SER A 130 -31.02 46.74 -10.60
C SER A 130 -31.32 45.63 -11.63
N VAL A 131 -32.56 45.15 -11.60
CA VAL A 131 -33.09 44.13 -12.52
C VAL A 131 -32.76 44.45 -13.98
N ASN A 132 -32.24 43.46 -14.71
CA ASN A 132 -31.87 43.53 -16.14
C ASN A 132 -30.81 44.60 -16.51
N SER A 133 -30.04 45.15 -15.55
CA SER A 133 -28.93 46.08 -15.84
C SER A 133 -27.57 45.36 -15.92
N SER A 134 -26.61 45.94 -16.64
CA SER A 134 -25.34 45.25 -16.94
C SER A 134 -24.10 46.13 -16.83
N ILE A 135 -23.04 45.58 -16.23
CA ILE A 135 -21.69 46.11 -16.27
C ILE A 135 -20.86 45.22 -17.20
N VAL A 136 -20.17 45.81 -18.17
CA VAL A 136 -19.28 45.09 -19.09
C VAL A 136 -17.90 45.74 -19.03
N THR A 137 -16.86 44.99 -18.69
CA THR A 137 -15.50 45.55 -18.49
C THR A 137 -14.42 44.46 -18.50
N GLY A 138 -13.15 44.82 -18.63
CA GLY A 138 -12.04 43.86 -18.48
C GLY A 138 -11.70 43.56 -17.02
N THR A 139 -11.80 44.56 -16.15
CA THR A 139 -11.57 44.45 -14.70
C THR A 139 -12.64 45.20 -13.93
N PHE A 140 -13.32 44.53 -13.01
CA PHE A 140 -14.26 45.12 -12.06
C PHE A 140 -13.71 44.98 -10.63
N GLU A 141 -13.47 46.10 -9.96
CA GLU A 141 -13.10 46.14 -8.54
C GLU A 141 -14.12 46.95 -7.74
N LEU A 142 -14.73 46.33 -6.73
CA LEU A 142 -15.76 46.92 -5.88
C LEU A 142 -15.33 46.85 -4.41
N VAL A 143 -15.34 47.98 -3.73
CA VAL A 143 -15.31 48.11 -2.27
C VAL A 143 -16.60 48.83 -1.86
N ALA A 144 -17.38 48.21 -0.98
CA ALA A 144 -18.69 48.72 -0.54
C ALA A 144 -19.03 48.25 0.88
N ASN A 145 -19.97 48.93 1.56
CA ASN A 145 -20.49 48.41 2.82
C ASN A 145 -21.46 47.24 2.58
N ASN A 146 -22.40 47.42 1.64
CA ASN A 146 -23.29 46.39 1.13
C ASN A 146 -23.27 46.39 -0.41
N ALA A 147 -23.50 45.24 -1.05
CA ALA A 147 -23.64 45.13 -2.49
C ALA A 147 -24.82 44.22 -2.88
N SER A 148 -25.69 44.69 -3.77
CA SER A 148 -26.87 43.93 -4.24
C SER A 148 -26.90 43.81 -5.76
N PHE A 149 -26.87 42.58 -6.26
CA PHE A 149 -26.95 42.20 -7.67
C PHE A 149 -28.30 41.52 -7.90
N PHE A 150 -29.31 42.28 -8.33
CA PHE A 150 -30.68 41.76 -8.46
C PHE A 150 -30.86 40.83 -9.68
N ASN A 151 -31.98 40.09 -9.72
CA ASN A 151 -32.28 39.13 -10.79
C ASN A 151 -32.11 39.74 -12.20
N GLY A 152 -31.46 39.02 -13.10
CA GLY A 152 -31.15 39.46 -14.47
C GLY A 152 -30.07 40.54 -14.57
N SER A 153 -29.51 41.02 -13.45
CA SER A 153 -28.31 41.86 -13.50
C SER A 153 -27.07 41.03 -13.84
N VAL A 154 -26.10 41.64 -14.54
CA VAL A 154 -24.87 40.94 -14.95
C VAL A 154 -23.64 41.83 -14.78
N VAL A 155 -22.61 41.33 -14.10
CA VAL A 155 -21.23 41.81 -14.23
C VAL A 155 -20.51 40.88 -15.19
N ASN A 156 -20.13 41.36 -16.37
CA ASN A 156 -19.58 40.56 -17.44
C ASN A 156 -18.17 41.03 -17.82
N THR A 157 -17.18 40.20 -17.53
CA THR A 157 -15.80 40.36 -17.98
C THR A 157 -15.35 39.21 -18.89
N THR A 158 -16.30 38.50 -19.51
CA THR A 158 -16.04 37.33 -20.35
C THR A 158 -15.35 37.72 -21.66
N GLY A 159 -14.20 37.11 -21.93
CA GLY A 159 -13.39 37.40 -23.13
C GLY A 159 -12.81 38.82 -23.20
N LEU A 160 -12.78 39.58 -22.09
CA LEU A 160 -12.30 40.97 -22.03
C LEU A 160 -10.98 41.13 -21.25
N ALA A 161 -10.21 40.05 -21.09
CA ALA A 161 -8.87 40.10 -20.50
C ALA A 161 -7.97 41.19 -21.12
N GLY A 162 -7.13 41.79 -20.28
CA GLY A 162 -5.89 42.42 -20.74
C GLY A 162 -4.78 41.36 -20.90
N ASP A 163 -3.54 41.79 -21.07
CA ASP A 163 -2.42 40.84 -21.19
C ASP A 163 -2.25 40.01 -19.90
N PRO A 164 -2.03 38.68 -20.00
CA PRO A 164 -1.67 37.86 -18.85
C PRO A 164 -0.29 38.28 -18.30
N PRO A 165 0.10 37.82 -17.09
CA PRO A 165 1.40 38.14 -16.52
C PRO A 165 2.54 37.81 -17.49
N PRO A 166 3.61 38.65 -17.57
CA PRO A 166 4.73 38.38 -18.46
C PRO A 166 5.40 37.05 -18.08
N GLN A 167 5.97 36.37 -19.08
CA GLN A 167 6.65 35.07 -18.96
C GLN A 167 5.74 33.85 -18.69
N THR A 168 4.40 33.96 -18.68
CA THR A 168 3.53 32.78 -18.59
C THR A 168 3.48 31.99 -19.91
N SER A 169 3.55 30.66 -19.86
CA SER A 169 3.19 29.75 -20.97
C SER A 169 1.67 29.53 -21.12
N GLY A 170 0.85 30.42 -20.54
CA GLY A 170 -0.60 30.31 -20.53
C GLY A 170 -1.28 30.55 -21.88
N THR A 171 -0.63 31.24 -22.82
CA THR A 171 -1.06 31.31 -24.23
C THR A 171 -0.26 30.28 -25.02
N PRO A 172 -0.88 29.27 -25.65
CA PRO A 172 -0.16 28.23 -26.37
C PRO A 172 0.57 28.80 -27.60
N GLN A 173 1.76 28.26 -27.88
CA GLN A 173 2.54 28.59 -29.07
C GLN A 173 2.19 27.64 -30.21
N GLY A 174 2.26 28.11 -31.46
CA GLY A 174 1.99 27.29 -32.65
C GLY A 174 0.67 27.61 -33.35
N LEU A 175 0.20 26.67 -34.19
CA LEU A 175 -0.94 26.85 -35.10
C LEU A 175 -1.99 25.73 -34.97
N GLU A 176 -2.04 25.11 -33.81
CA GLU A 176 -2.83 23.90 -33.54
C GLU A 176 -4.24 24.23 -33.02
N GLY A 177 -4.56 25.51 -32.80
CA GLY A 177 -5.83 25.92 -32.19
C GLY A 177 -6.02 25.44 -30.75
N ALA A 178 -4.92 25.24 -30.02
CA ALA A 178 -4.92 24.81 -28.62
C ALA A 178 -5.55 25.87 -27.69
N GLY A 179 -6.15 25.45 -26.58
CA GLY A 179 -6.80 26.36 -25.62
C GLY A 179 -5.80 27.11 -24.74
N GLY A 180 -6.17 28.28 -24.24
CA GLY A 180 -5.41 28.99 -23.20
C GLY A 180 -5.52 28.28 -21.83
N GLY A 181 -4.53 28.41 -20.95
CA GLY A 181 -4.57 27.94 -19.55
C GLY A 181 -4.52 29.10 -18.55
N HIS A 182 -4.95 28.88 -17.29
CA HIS A 182 -4.78 29.84 -16.19
C HIS A 182 -4.98 29.17 -14.82
N GLY A 183 -6.19 28.72 -14.50
CA GLY A 183 -6.47 27.89 -13.32
C GLY A 183 -6.21 26.41 -13.60
N GLY A 184 -6.85 25.91 -14.66
CA GLY A 184 -6.49 24.66 -15.33
C GLY A 184 -5.67 24.90 -16.59
N ARG A 185 -5.04 23.85 -17.12
CA ARG A 185 -4.39 23.89 -18.45
C ARG A 185 -5.45 23.99 -19.56
N GLY A 186 -5.10 24.61 -20.68
CA GLY A 186 -5.89 24.56 -21.90
C GLY A 186 -5.74 23.19 -22.58
N ALA A 187 -6.77 22.71 -23.27
CA ALA A 187 -6.67 21.45 -24.01
C ALA A 187 -5.86 21.63 -25.30
N CYS A 188 -5.37 20.52 -25.84
CA CYS A 188 -4.87 20.43 -27.21
C CYS A 188 -5.52 19.24 -27.94
N CYS A 189 -5.72 19.39 -29.25
CA CYS A 189 -6.34 18.38 -30.12
C CYS A 189 -5.37 17.88 -31.21
N LEU A 190 -4.08 17.80 -30.88
CA LEU A 190 -3.05 17.25 -31.77
C LEU A 190 -3.43 15.83 -32.22
N LEU A 191 -3.16 15.53 -33.49
CA LEU A 191 -3.46 14.24 -34.13
C LEU A 191 -2.28 13.25 -34.08
N ASP A 192 -1.19 13.63 -33.41
CA ASP A 192 -0.03 12.79 -33.24
C ASP A 192 -0.38 11.59 -32.34
N LYS A 193 -0.09 10.38 -32.83
CA LYS A 193 -0.40 9.11 -32.15
C LYS A 193 0.80 8.52 -31.42
N GLU A 194 1.98 9.13 -31.55
CA GLU A 194 3.21 8.65 -30.90
C GLU A 194 3.35 9.16 -29.47
N LYS A 195 2.60 10.21 -29.09
CA LYS A 195 2.60 10.82 -27.75
C LYS A 195 1.38 10.40 -26.94
N LEU A 196 1.54 10.26 -25.61
CA LEU A 196 0.40 9.99 -24.72
C LEU A 196 -0.49 11.25 -24.60
N PRO A 197 -1.82 11.12 -24.49
CA PRO A 197 -2.72 12.28 -24.35
C PRO A 197 -2.41 13.18 -23.15
N GLU A 198 -1.82 12.63 -22.08
CA GLU A 198 -1.44 13.36 -20.86
C GLU A 198 -0.15 14.20 -21.02
N ASP A 199 0.65 13.95 -22.06
CA ASP A 199 1.85 14.76 -22.40
C ASP A 199 1.53 15.96 -23.31
N ILE A 200 0.26 16.15 -23.69
CA ILE A 200 -0.13 17.15 -24.68
C ILE A 200 -1.21 18.09 -24.12
N TRP A 201 -0.79 19.32 -23.79
CA TRP A 201 -1.68 20.40 -23.38
C TRP A 201 -1.52 21.64 -24.27
N GLY A 202 -2.44 22.59 -24.12
CA GLY A 202 -2.35 23.92 -24.70
C GLY A 202 -1.56 24.86 -23.80
N GLY A 203 -2.19 25.95 -23.35
CA GLY A 203 -1.58 26.85 -22.39
C GLY A 203 -1.48 26.27 -20.98
N ASP A 204 -0.41 26.59 -20.25
CA ASP A 204 -0.25 26.18 -18.85
C ASP A 204 -1.13 26.96 -17.87
N ALA A 205 -1.35 26.36 -16.70
CA ALA A 205 -1.87 27.07 -15.53
C ALA A 205 -0.78 27.96 -14.90
N TYR A 206 -1.16 29.12 -14.37
CA TYR A 206 -0.26 30.08 -13.70
C TYR A 206 -0.94 30.74 -12.49
N SER A 207 -0.23 31.62 -11.80
CA SER A 207 -0.71 32.34 -10.60
C SER A 207 -1.18 31.41 -9.46
N TRP A 208 -0.49 30.28 -9.27
CA TRP A 208 -0.74 29.37 -8.15
C TRP A 208 -0.47 30.02 -6.78
N SER A 209 0.59 30.82 -6.67
CA SER A 209 0.96 31.52 -5.44
C SER A 209 -0.10 32.52 -4.94
N SER A 210 -1.04 32.92 -5.81
CA SER A 210 -2.19 33.76 -5.47
C SER A 210 -3.52 32.99 -5.47
N LEU A 211 -3.52 31.67 -5.27
CA LEU A 211 -4.75 30.85 -5.19
C LEU A 211 -5.79 31.40 -4.20
N GLN A 212 -5.33 31.95 -3.05
CA GLN A 212 -6.21 32.50 -2.02
C GLN A 212 -6.75 33.90 -2.38
N ASP A 213 -5.99 34.68 -3.15
CA ASP A 213 -6.31 36.05 -3.57
C ASP A 213 -6.09 36.21 -5.10
N PRO A 214 -6.87 35.52 -5.96
CA PRO A 214 -6.60 35.44 -7.39
C PRO A 214 -6.82 36.79 -8.07
N TRP A 215 -5.81 37.26 -8.82
CA TRP A 215 -5.81 38.60 -9.42
C TRP A 215 -5.17 38.69 -10.82
N SER A 216 -5.17 37.60 -11.56
CA SER A 216 -4.63 37.53 -12.93
C SER A 216 -5.72 37.43 -14.00
N TYR A 217 -5.50 38.05 -15.14
CA TYR A 217 -6.33 37.81 -16.32
C TYR A 217 -6.17 36.36 -16.79
N GLY A 218 -7.21 35.82 -17.43
CA GLY A 218 -7.07 34.63 -18.27
C GLY A 218 -6.25 34.93 -19.53
N SER A 219 -5.70 33.89 -20.13
CA SER A 219 -4.90 33.94 -21.35
C SER A 219 -5.74 33.71 -22.60
N LYS A 220 -5.14 34.00 -23.76
CA LYS A 220 -5.74 33.76 -25.06
C LYS A 220 -5.55 32.30 -25.50
N GLY A 221 -6.51 31.75 -26.24
CA GLY A 221 -6.31 30.52 -27.01
C GLY A 221 -5.42 30.74 -28.25
N GLY A 222 -4.84 29.66 -28.78
CA GLY A 222 -4.05 29.69 -30.02
C GLY A 222 -4.91 29.80 -31.27
N SER A 223 -4.36 30.33 -32.36
CA SER A 223 -5.00 30.36 -33.68
C SER A 223 -4.65 29.10 -34.49
N THR A 224 -5.43 28.77 -35.53
CA THR A 224 -5.01 27.82 -36.60
C THR A 224 -4.48 28.52 -37.86
N SER A 225 -4.18 29.83 -37.80
CA SER A 225 -3.64 30.61 -38.92
C SER A 225 -2.58 31.62 -38.48
N LYS A 226 -1.57 31.85 -39.33
CA LYS A 226 -0.55 32.90 -39.15
C LYS A 226 -1.05 34.30 -39.53
N GLU A 227 -2.09 34.38 -40.36
CA GLU A 227 -2.57 35.62 -40.98
C GLU A 227 -3.69 36.27 -40.17
N VAL A 228 -4.52 35.44 -39.53
CA VAL A 228 -5.69 35.85 -38.77
C VAL A 228 -5.65 35.13 -37.43
N ASP A 229 -5.79 35.91 -36.35
CA ASP A 229 -5.86 35.37 -35.01
C ASP A 229 -7.32 35.03 -34.65
N TYR A 230 -7.61 33.73 -34.64
CA TYR A 230 -8.92 33.17 -34.27
C TYR A 230 -9.00 32.76 -32.80
N GLY A 231 -7.94 32.98 -32.01
CA GLY A 231 -7.89 32.58 -30.60
C GLY A 231 -8.94 33.31 -29.77
N GLY A 232 -9.68 32.56 -28.94
CA GLY A 232 -10.59 33.14 -27.96
C GLY A 232 -9.83 33.96 -26.92
N ALA A 233 -10.28 35.18 -26.65
CA ALA A 233 -9.68 36.06 -25.63
C ALA A 233 -9.87 35.51 -24.21
N GLY A 234 -8.96 35.82 -23.29
CA GLY A 234 -9.06 35.37 -21.91
C GLY A 234 -10.19 36.04 -21.11
N GLY A 235 -10.55 35.43 -19.98
CA GLY A 235 -11.47 36.00 -19.00
C GLY A 235 -10.86 37.14 -18.20
N GLY A 236 -11.68 38.16 -17.90
CA GLY A 236 -11.31 39.34 -17.14
C GLY A 236 -11.05 39.08 -15.65
N ARG A 237 -11.13 40.14 -14.84
CA ARG A 237 -10.93 40.05 -13.38
C ARG A 237 -12.07 40.71 -12.62
N VAL A 238 -12.54 40.03 -11.58
CA VAL A 238 -13.56 40.56 -10.66
C VAL A 238 -13.05 40.48 -9.24
N LYS A 239 -13.09 41.60 -8.50
CA LYS A 239 -12.79 41.62 -7.07
C LYS A 239 -13.87 42.40 -6.34
N MET A 240 -14.49 41.78 -5.33
CA MET A 240 -15.49 42.42 -4.49
C MET A 240 -15.08 42.30 -3.02
N LYS A 241 -14.92 43.44 -2.35
CA LYS A 241 -14.65 43.55 -0.91
C LYS A 241 -15.84 44.27 -0.28
N VAL A 242 -16.86 43.50 0.08
CA VAL A 242 -18.07 43.97 0.73
C VAL A 242 -17.91 43.80 2.22
N LYS A 243 -18.30 44.80 3.02
CA LYS A 243 -18.09 44.73 4.47
C LYS A 243 -19.09 43.82 5.17
N GLU A 244 -20.39 43.99 4.88
CA GLU A 244 -21.48 43.33 5.59
C GLU A 244 -22.21 42.32 4.68
N TYR A 245 -23.11 42.79 3.80
CA TYR A 245 -24.00 41.91 3.01
C TYR A 245 -23.74 41.98 1.50
N LEU A 246 -23.51 40.81 0.88
CA LEU A 246 -23.41 40.61 -0.57
C LEU A 246 -24.62 39.78 -1.06
N VAL A 247 -25.51 40.38 -1.84
CA VAL A 247 -26.67 39.70 -2.44
C VAL A 247 -26.41 39.43 -3.92
N VAL A 248 -26.46 38.16 -4.36
CA VAL A 248 -26.16 37.75 -5.75
C VAL A 248 -27.32 36.92 -6.32
N ASP A 249 -28.34 37.60 -6.83
CA ASP A 249 -29.42 37.01 -7.64
C ASP A 249 -29.16 37.14 -9.16
N GLY A 250 -28.18 37.97 -9.54
CA GLY A 250 -27.68 38.13 -10.90
C GLY A 250 -26.54 37.17 -11.26
N ALA A 251 -25.77 37.51 -12.30
CA ALA A 251 -24.61 36.75 -12.75
C ALA A 251 -23.31 37.55 -12.66
N ILE A 252 -22.24 36.91 -12.18
CA ILE A 252 -20.87 37.47 -12.14
C ILE A 252 -19.98 36.57 -13.01
N LEU A 253 -19.55 37.08 -14.17
CA LEU A 253 -18.92 36.29 -15.23
C LEU A 253 -17.51 36.81 -15.54
N ALA A 254 -16.54 35.91 -15.54
CA ALA A 254 -15.16 36.12 -15.95
C ALA A 254 -14.69 34.97 -16.85
N ASP A 255 -15.54 34.51 -17.77
CA ASP A 255 -15.28 33.33 -18.60
C ASP A 255 -14.30 33.64 -19.75
N GLY A 256 -13.69 32.59 -20.29
CA GLY A 256 -12.92 32.67 -21.53
C GLY A 256 -13.81 32.87 -22.75
N GLY A 257 -13.34 33.67 -23.71
CA GLY A 257 -13.97 33.87 -25.01
C GLY A 257 -13.86 32.63 -25.90
N CYS A 258 -14.86 32.41 -26.77
CA CYS A 258 -14.90 31.27 -27.67
C CYS A 258 -14.03 31.50 -28.93
N GLY A 259 -13.17 30.54 -29.29
CA GLY A 259 -12.36 30.55 -30.52
C GLY A 259 -13.04 29.86 -31.73
N GLY A 260 -14.15 29.15 -31.50
CA GLY A 260 -14.88 28.43 -32.55
C GLY A 260 -14.05 27.32 -33.20
N VAL A 261 -14.28 27.01 -34.48
CA VAL A 261 -13.61 25.88 -35.18
C VAL A 261 -12.21 26.20 -35.73
N LYS A 262 -11.72 27.43 -35.58
CA LYS A 262 -10.43 27.90 -36.15
C LYS A 262 -9.44 28.44 -35.12
N GLY A 263 -9.78 28.41 -33.84
CA GLY A 263 -8.92 28.83 -32.75
C GLY A 263 -9.37 28.20 -31.45
N GLY A 264 -8.43 28.08 -30.50
CA GLY A 264 -8.71 27.55 -29.18
C GLY A 264 -9.51 28.54 -28.34
N GLY A 265 -10.21 28.05 -27.33
CA GLY A 265 -10.88 28.89 -26.35
C GLY A 265 -9.87 29.62 -25.44
N GLY A 266 -10.21 30.84 -25.03
CA GLY A 266 -9.46 31.53 -23.97
C GLY A 266 -9.69 30.87 -22.61
N SER A 267 -8.76 31.04 -21.66
CA SER A 267 -8.96 30.54 -20.30
C SER A 267 -9.85 31.45 -19.45
N GLY A 268 -10.46 30.89 -18.42
CA GLY A 268 -11.22 31.64 -17.42
C GLY A 268 -10.34 32.59 -16.62
N GLY A 269 -10.93 33.69 -16.15
CA GLY A 269 -10.27 34.78 -15.44
C GLY A 269 -10.05 34.53 -13.94
N SER A 270 -10.02 35.62 -13.16
CA SER A 270 -9.94 35.60 -11.70
C SER A 270 -11.18 36.23 -11.07
N ILE A 271 -11.78 35.58 -10.06
CA ILE A 271 -12.84 36.17 -9.22
C ILE A 271 -12.44 36.04 -7.75
N LEU A 272 -12.41 37.15 -7.01
CA LEU A 272 -12.19 37.21 -5.57
C LEU A 272 -13.38 37.90 -4.88
N LEU A 273 -14.11 37.16 -4.03
CA LEU A 273 -15.25 37.68 -3.27
C LEU A 273 -14.95 37.63 -1.78
N LYS A 274 -15.07 38.76 -1.08
CA LYS A 274 -14.93 38.88 0.37
C LYS A 274 -16.16 39.58 0.95
N ALA A 275 -16.84 38.95 1.90
CA ALA A 275 -18.04 39.47 2.56
C ALA A 275 -18.25 38.85 3.94
N TYR A 276 -18.97 39.51 4.85
CA TYR A 276 -19.40 38.85 6.09
C TYR A 276 -20.53 37.84 5.84
N LYS A 277 -21.53 38.22 5.03
CA LYS A 277 -22.63 37.34 4.62
C LYS A 277 -22.89 37.40 3.11
N MET A 278 -23.12 36.25 2.48
CA MET A 278 -23.63 36.14 1.12
C MET A 278 -24.97 35.38 1.05
N THR A 279 -25.85 35.84 0.16
CA THR A 279 -27.13 35.18 -0.17
C THR A 279 -27.50 35.42 -1.65
N GLY A 280 -28.16 34.48 -2.32
CA GLY A 280 -28.86 34.75 -3.58
C GLY A 280 -28.78 33.61 -4.59
N GLY A 281 -29.83 33.44 -5.38
CA GLY A 281 -29.98 32.30 -6.31
C GLY A 281 -29.21 32.42 -7.63
N GLY A 282 -28.25 33.35 -7.73
CA GLY A 282 -27.54 33.70 -8.94
C GLY A 282 -26.40 32.74 -9.34
N SER A 283 -25.51 33.22 -10.19
CA SER A 283 -24.34 32.45 -10.64
C SER A 283 -23.03 33.25 -10.66
N ILE A 284 -21.94 32.55 -10.42
CA ILE A 284 -20.57 33.06 -10.46
C ILE A 284 -19.77 32.12 -11.38
N SER A 285 -19.18 32.63 -12.46
CA SER A 285 -18.54 31.80 -13.48
C SER A 285 -17.18 32.33 -13.89
N ALA A 286 -16.17 31.46 -13.89
CA ALA A 286 -14.84 31.72 -14.44
C ALA A 286 -14.40 30.51 -15.29
N CYS A 287 -15.25 30.10 -16.23
CA CYS A 287 -15.06 28.90 -17.04
C CYS A 287 -14.19 29.15 -18.26
N GLY A 288 -13.59 28.08 -18.79
CA GLY A 288 -12.86 28.14 -20.06
C GLY A 288 -13.78 28.32 -21.27
N GLY A 289 -13.31 29.05 -22.28
CA GLY A 289 -14.04 29.25 -23.54
C GLY A 289 -14.04 28.01 -24.43
N ASN A 290 -15.08 27.85 -25.25
CA ASN A 290 -15.15 26.75 -26.23
C ASN A 290 -14.30 27.09 -27.47
N GLY A 291 -13.62 26.11 -28.06
CA GLY A 291 -12.79 26.34 -29.26
C GLY A 291 -12.45 25.05 -30.00
N PHE A 292 -11.48 25.12 -30.91
CA PHE A 292 -10.95 23.94 -31.58
C PHE A 292 -10.42 22.96 -30.53
N ALA A 293 -9.59 23.46 -29.62
CA ALA A 293 -9.48 22.94 -28.26
C ALA A 293 -10.07 23.94 -27.24
N GLY A 294 -10.62 23.44 -26.14
CA GLY A 294 -11.21 24.23 -25.07
C GLY A 294 -10.17 24.89 -24.16
N GLY A 295 -10.46 26.11 -23.72
CA GLY A 295 -9.63 26.81 -22.72
C GLY A 295 -9.76 26.18 -21.32
N GLY A 296 -8.74 26.34 -20.49
CA GLY A 296 -8.76 25.93 -19.08
C GLY A 296 -9.66 26.82 -18.23
N GLY A 297 -10.22 26.26 -17.15
CA GLY A 297 -10.96 27.04 -16.15
C GLY A 297 -10.07 28.06 -15.42
N GLY A 298 -10.70 29.09 -14.87
CA GLY A 298 -10.04 30.18 -14.13
C GLY A 298 -9.85 29.89 -12.65
N ARG A 299 -9.71 30.96 -11.86
CA ARG A 299 -9.57 30.88 -10.39
C ARG A 299 -10.66 31.68 -9.69
N VAL A 300 -11.37 31.06 -8.76
CA VAL A 300 -12.35 31.71 -7.90
C VAL A 300 -11.96 31.51 -6.44
N SER A 301 -11.91 32.58 -5.67
CA SER A 301 -11.73 32.54 -4.21
C SER A 301 -12.89 33.24 -3.52
N VAL A 302 -13.42 32.60 -2.48
CA VAL A 302 -14.49 33.13 -1.63
C VAL A 302 -14.06 33.15 -0.17
N ASP A 303 -14.12 34.34 0.43
CA ASP A 303 -13.87 34.60 1.84
C ASP A 303 -15.15 35.15 2.47
N ILE A 304 -16.04 34.23 2.83
CA ILE A 304 -17.43 34.54 3.21
C ILE A 304 -17.80 33.78 4.48
N TYR A 305 -17.96 34.51 5.58
CA TYR A 305 -18.16 33.91 6.91
C TYR A 305 -19.52 33.21 7.07
N SER A 306 -20.59 33.77 6.49
CA SER A 306 -21.94 33.19 6.52
C SER A 306 -22.51 33.06 5.11
N ARG A 307 -22.86 31.82 4.74
CA ARG A 307 -23.39 31.46 3.42
C ARG A 307 -24.76 30.79 3.59
N HIS A 308 -25.76 31.30 2.88
CA HIS A 308 -27.13 30.77 2.84
C HIS A 308 -27.71 30.99 1.45
N ASP A 309 -28.46 30.02 0.92
CA ASP A 309 -29.04 30.08 -0.44
C ASP A 309 -27.97 30.50 -1.46
N ASP A 310 -26.89 29.70 -1.56
CA ASP A 310 -25.66 30.04 -2.25
C ASP A 310 -25.80 30.15 -3.78
N PRO A 311 -25.16 31.16 -4.41
CA PRO A 311 -25.02 31.22 -5.87
C PRO A 311 -24.23 30.02 -6.40
N GLN A 312 -24.58 29.55 -7.59
CA GLN A 312 -23.86 28.45 -8.23
C GLN A 312 -22.51 28.94 -8.77
N ILE A 313 -21.41 28.32 -8.32
CA ILE A 313 -20.05 28.68 -8.73
C ILE A 313 -19.52 27.66 -9.76
N PHE A 314 -19.10 28.16 -10.92
CA PHE A 314 -18.55 27.37 -12.02
C PHE A 314 -17.12 27.78 -12.34
N VAL A 315 -16.23 26.78 -12.44
CA VAL A 315 -14.80 26.94 -12.75
C VAL A 315 -14.30 25.89 -13.73
N HIS A 316 -15.17 25.29 -14.54
CA HIS A 316 -14.80 24.17 -15.42
C HIS A 316 -14.06 24.64 -16.69
N GLY A 317 -13.41 23.73 -17.40
CA GLY A 317 -12.82 24.02 -18.71
C GLY A 317 -13.86 24.31 -19.80
N GLY A 318 -13.40 24.63 -21.01
CA GLY A 318 -14.24 24.76 -22.20
C GLY A 318 -14.29 23.47 -23.02
N ASN A 319 -15.30 23.33 -23.88
CA ASN A 319 -15.42 22.18 -24.79
C ASN A 319 -14.46 22.31 -25.99
N SER A 320 -13.90 21.17 -26.40
CA SER A 320 -13.03 21.03 -27.57
C SER A 320 -13.81 20.50 -28.77
N LEU A 321 -13.86 21.26 -29.86
CA LEU A 321 -14.57 20.89 -31.09
C LEU A 321 -13.75 19.92 -31.96
N GLY A 322 -12.42 19.99 -31.93
CA GLY A 322 -11.51 19.09 -32.65
C GLY A 322 -11.33 17.73 -31.95
N CYS A 323 -11.47 17.69 -30.63
CA CYS A 323 -11.30 16.50 -29.81
C CYS A 323 -12.37 16.42 -28.68
N PRO A 324 -13.61 15.98 -28.98
CA PRO A 324 -14.75 16.08 -28.05
C PRO A 324 -14.62 15.37 -26.70
N LYS A 325 -13.61 14.52 -26.52
CA LYS A 325 -13.32 13.84 -25.25
C LYS A 325 -12.31 14.57 -24.35
N ASN A 326 -11.55 15.52 -24.88
CA ASN A 326 -10.53 16.28 -24.16
C ASN A 326 -10.97 17.74 -24.01
N ALA A 327 -11.90 18.03 -23.10
CA ALA A 327 -12.23 19.39 -22.70
C ALA A 327 -11.01 20.07 -22.02
N GLY A 328 -11.03 21.39 -21.87
CA GLY A 328 -10.01 22.09 -21.07
C GLY A 328 -9.95 21.58 -19.63
N GLY A 329 -8.79 21.73 -18.98
CA GLY A 329 -8.61 21.38 -17.58
C GLY A 329 -9.48 22.25 -16.68
N ALA A 330 -9.92 21.69 -15.56
CA ALA A 330 -10.73 22.42 -14.58
C ALA A 330 -9.92 23.54 -13.91
N GLY A 331 -10.59 24.64 -13.60
CA GLY A 331 -10.09 25.70 -12.74
C GLY A 331 -10.20 25.34 -11.26
N THR A 332 -9.88 26.30 -10.42
CA THR A 332 -9.85 26.13 -8.96
C THR A 332 -10.87 27.02 -8.26
N LEU A 333 -11.67 26.43 -7.38
CA LEU A 333 -12.49 27.14 -6.39
C LEU A 333 -11.88 26.97 -5.00
N TYR A 334 -11.46 28.05 -4.36
CA TYR A 334 -10.96 28.08 -3.00
C TYR A 334 -11.97 28.75 -2.06
N ASP A 335 -12.30 28.13 -0.94
CA ASP A 335 -13.05 28.73 0.16
C ASP A 335 -12.10 29.01 1.32
N ALA A 336 -11.87 30.29 1.63
CA ALA A 336 -10.88 30.73 2.60
C ALA A 336 -11.31 30.46 4.05
N VAL A 337 -12.63 30.41 4.32
CA VAL A 337 -13.18 30.18 5.66
C VAL A 337 -13.13 28.70 5.99
N ALA A 338 -13.56 27.84 5.06
CA ALA A 338 -13.41 26.40 5.18
C ALA A 338 -11.96 25.92 4.99
N ARG A 339 -11.09 26.75 4.39
CA ARG A 339 -9.75 26.39 3.88
C ARG A 339 -9.83 25.17 2.97
N SER A 340 -10.76 25.18 2.02
CA SER A 340 -11.02 24.03 1.13
C SER A 340 -10.79 24.36 -0.34
N LEU A 341 -10.17 23.43 -1.06
CA LEU A 341 -9.95 23.51 -2.50
C LEU A 341 -10.90 22.55 -3.22
N THR A 342 -11.64 23.05 -4.21
CA THR A 342 -12.47 22.26 -5.11
C THR A 342 -11.99 22.40 -6.55
N VAL A 343 -11.70 21.27 -7.18
CA VAL A 343 -11.44 21.13 -8.61
C VAL A 343 -12.58 20.29 -9.21
N SER A 344 -13.32 20.85 -10.17
CA SER A 344 -14.48 20.16 -10.76
C SER A 344 -14.71 20.54 -12.21
N ASN A 345 -14.72 19.55 -13.10
CA ASN A 345 -14.89 19.77 -14.55
C ASN A 345 -16.34 19.62 -15.04
N HIS A 346 -17.31 19.69 -14.12
CA HIS A 346 -18.76 19.68 -14.42
C HIS A 346 -19.18 18.54 -15.38
N ASN A 347 -18.63 17.34 -15.16
CA ASN A 347 -18.94 16.13 -15.91
C ASN A 347 -18.48 16.14 -17.38
N MET A 348 -17.56 17.03 -17.75
CA MET A 348 -16.86 16.99 -19.03
C MET A 348 -15.58 16.16 -18.89
N SER A 349 -15.43 15.16 -19.74
CA SER A 349 -14.18 14.38 -19.81
C SER A 349 -13.03 15.26 -20.29
N THR A 350 -11.85 15.03 -19.71
CA THR A 350 -10.62 15.71 -20.09
C THR A 350 -9.44 14.76 -19.91
N ASP A 351 -8.44 14.93 -20.77
CA ASP A 351 -7.08 14.38 -20.60
C ASP A 351 -6.09 15.49 -20.17
N THR A 352 -6.60 16.70 -19.93
CA THR A 352 -5.87 17.92 -19.59
C THR A 352 -5.96 18.22 -18.08
N ASP A 353 -4.81 18.39 -17.44
CA ASP A 353 -4.73 18.46 -15.98
C ASP A 353 -4.91 19.87 -15.37
N THR A 354 -5.39 19.89 -14.13
CA THR A 354 -5.28 21.01 -13.20
C THR A 354 -4.01 20.83 -12.36
N LEU A 355 -3.07 21.78 -12.42
CA LEU A 355 -1.82 21.67 -11.67
C LEU A 355 -2.01 22.06 -10.19
N LEU A 356 -1.61 21.16 -9.29
CA LEU A 356 -1.52 21.37 -7.85
C LEU A 356 -0.04 21.45 -7.46
N LEU A 357 0.50 22.66 -7.32
CA LEU A 357 1.95 22.86 -7.16
C LEU A 357 2.39 22.84 -5.69
N GLU A 358 2.07 23.88 -4.94
CA GLU A 358 2.50 24.08 -3.54
C GLU A 358 1.31 23.98 -2.58
N PHE A 359 1.41 23.10 -1.58
CA PHE A 359 0.45 23.00 -0.47
C PHE A 359 0.95 23.83 0.73
N PRO A 360 0.08 24.57 1.43
CA PRO A 360 0.52 25.44 2.52
C PRO A 360 0.91 24.63 3.76
N TYR A 361 2.06 24.96 4.36
CA TYR A 361 2.52 24.34 5.60
C TYR A 361 1.69 24.76 6.83
N GLN A 362 1.42 26.07 6.98
CA GLN A 362 0.54 26.62 8.02
C GLN A 362 -0.17 27.90 7.53
N PRO A 363 -1.49 28.04 7.74
CA PRO A 363 -2.43 26.98 8.13
C PRO A 363 -2.60 25.96 7.00
N LEU A 364 -2.69 24.67 7.36
CA LEU A 364 -3.04 23.60 6.42
C LEU A 364 -4.41 23.85 5.79
N TRP A 365 -4.66 23.29 4.61
CA TRP A 365 -6.03 23.18 4.08
C TRP A 365 -6.83 22.14 4.88
N THR A 366 -8.12 22.38 5.07
CA THR A 366 -9.01 21.41 5.72
C THR A 366 -9.39 20.30 4.76
N ASN A 367 -9.83 20.63 3.55
CA ASN A 367 -10.37 19.65 2.60
C ASN A 367 -9.92 19.90 1.16
N VAL A 368 -9.76 18.83 0.38
CA VAL A 368 -9.47 18.89 -1.06
C VAL A 368 -10.43 17.97 -1.81
N TYR A 369 -11.17 18.53 -2.77
CA TYR A 369 -12.18 17.82 -3.56
C TYR A 369 -11.82 17.81 -5.05
N VAL A 370 -11.65 16.63 -5.64
CA VAL A 370 -11.45 16.45 -7.09
C VAL A 370 -12.64 15.65 -7.63
N ARG A 371 -13.50 16.28 -8.45
CA ARG A 371 -14.79 15.66 -8.81
C ARG A 371 -15.33 15.94 -10.20
N ASN A 372 -16.28 15.10 -10.64
CA ASN A 372 -17.03 15.27 -11.90
C ASN A 372 -16.10 15.34 -13.12
N TYR A 373 -15.31 14.28 -13.35
CA TYR A 373 -14.31 14.16 -14.42
C TYR A 373 -13.20 15.22 -14.42
N ALA A 374 -12.93 15.85 -13.28
CA ALA A 374 -11.72 16.64 -13.09
C ALA A 374 -10.47 15.74 -12.99
N ARG A 375 -9.43 16.10 -13.75
CA ARG A 375 -8.06 15.63 -13.51
C ARG A 375 -7.26 16.70 -12.78
N ALA A 376 -6.54 16.29 -11.75
CA ALA A 376 -5.60 17.12 -11.01
C ALA A 376 -4.27 16.38 -10.87
N THR A 377 -3.15 17.09 -11.01
CA THR A 377 -1.81 16.48 -10.98
C THR A 377 -0.92 17.27 -10.04
N VAL A 378 -0.12 16.55 -9.25
CA VAL A 378 0.94 17.06 -8.37
C VAL A 378 2.27 16.77 -9.07
N PRO A 379 2.81 17.70 -9.90
CA PRO A 379 3.89 17.39 -10.83
C PRO A 379 5.29 17.60 -10.24
N LEU A 380 5.43 18.26 -9.09
CA LEU A 380 6.72 18.60 -8.52
C LEU A 380 7.36 17.36 -7.88
N LEU A 381 8.62 17.10 -8.21
CA LEU A 381 9.43 16.06 -7.57
C LEU A 381 9.44 16.24 -6.05
N TRP A 382 9.37 15.13 -5.31
CA TRP A 382 9.31 15.08 -3.84
C TRP A 382 8.23 15.97 -3.19
N SER A 383 7.03 16.03 -3.78
CA SER A 383 5.92 16.79 -3.20
C SER A 383 5.37 16.18 -1.91
N ARG A 384 5.16 17.04 -0.90
CA ARG A 384 4.38 16.75 0.32
C ARG A 384 2.98 17.36 0.21
N VAL A 385 1.97 16.50 0.09
CA VAL A 385 0.55 16.86 0.17
C VAL A 385 0.09 16.69 1.61
N GLN A 386 -0.11 17.79 2.33
CA GLN A 386 -0.58 17.76 3.72
C GLN A 386 -1.92 18.49 3.86
N VAL A 387 -2.94 17.74 4.30
CA VAL A 387 -4.32 18.20 4.47
C VAL A 387 -4.76 17.88 5.90
N GLN A 388 -5.42 18.82 6.58
CA GLN A 388 -5.83 18.67 7.97
C GLN A 388 -7.04 17.73 8.15
N GLY A 389 -7.92 17.65 7.15
CA GLY A 389 -9.14 16.84 7.17
C GLY A 389 -9.20 15.86 5.99
N GLN A 390 -10.11 16.08 5.05
CA GLN A 390 -10.47 15.08 4.04
C GLN A 390 -9.91 15.40 2.64
N ILE A 391 -9.31 14.40 1.99
CA ILE A 391 -9.10 14.36 0.55
C ILE A 391 -10.19 13.47 -0.06
N SER A 392 -10.92 13.97 -1.05
CA SER A 392 -12.02 13.23 -1.67
C SER A 392 -12.00 13.30 -3.20
N LEU A 393 -12.04 12.12 -3.82
CA LEU A 393 -12.15 11.94 -5.26
C LEU A 393 -13.50 11.30 -5.60
N LEU A 394 -14.32 11.97 -6.41
CA LEU A 394 -15.70 11.55 -6.69
C LEU A 394 -16.07 11.67 -8.17
N TYR A 395 -16.89 10.75 -8.69
CA TYR A 395 -17.51 10.85 -10.02
C TYR A 395 -16.48 11.06 -11.16
N GLY A 396 -15.59 10.08 -11.36
CA GLY A 396 -14.56 10.14 -12.40
C GLY A 396 -13.38 11.08 -12.09
N GLY A 397 -13.20 11.48 -10.83
CA GLY A 397 -12.06 12.30 -10.42
C GLY A 397 -10.74 11.54 -10.57
N VAL A 398 -9.70 12.22 -11.04
CA VAL A 398 -8.33 11.67 -11.14
C VAL A 398 -7.36 12.56 -10.39
N LEU A 399 -6.54 11.96 -9.51
CA LEU A 399 -5.40 12.62 -8.89
C LEU A 399 -4.12 11.87 -9.28
N SER A 400 -3.20 12.56 -9.95
CA SER A 400 -1.91 12.00 -10.36
C SER A 400 -0.77 12.59 -9.55
N PHE A 401 0.22 11.77 -9.19
CA PHE A 401 1.48 12.17 -8.58
C PHE A 401 2.63 11.90 -9.54
N GLY A 402 3.48 12.90 -9.78
CA GLY A 402 4.56 12.82 -10.75
C GLY A 402 4.09 12.91 -12.21
N LEU A 403 4.97 12.52 -13.12
CA LEU A 403 4.77 12.53 -14.58
C LEU A 403 5.08 11.15 -15.15
N ALA A 404 4.34 10.74 -16.19
CA ALA A 404 4.34 9.35 -16.67
C ALA A 404 5.73 8.79 -17.04
N HIS A 405 6.63 9.62 -17.56
CA HIS A 405 7.98 9.23 -17.98
C HIS A 405 9.06 9.45 -16.92
N TYR A 406 8.68 9.86 -15.70
CA TYR A 406 9.62 10.31 -14.65
C TYR A 406 9.26 9.74 -13.28
N ALA A 407 9.22 8.40 -13.18
CA ALA A 407 8.98 7.66 -11.94
C ALA A 407 10.21 7.65 -10.99
N LEU A 408 10.76 8.83 -10.70
CA LEU A 408 12.01 9.04 -9.94
C LEU A 408 11.79 9.67 -8.55
N SER A 409 10.55 9.85 -8.11
CA SER A 409 10.20 10.60 -6.88
C SER A 409 9.45 9.77 -5.85
N GLU A 410 9.74 10.05 -4.57
CA GLU A 410 8.89 9.67 -3.44
C GLU A 410 7.95 10.83 -3.12
N PHE A 411 6.64 10.57 -3.15
CA PHE A 411 5.59 11.53 -2.81
C PHE A 411 5.05 11.25 -1.41
N GLU A 412 4.78 12.29 -0.63
CA GLU A 412 4.17 12.14 0.69
C GLU A 412 2.72 12.65 0.71
N LEU A 413 1.80 11.86 1.26
CA LEU A 413 0.37 12.22 1.39
C LEU A 413 -0.07 12.04 2.85
N PHE A 414 -0.46 13.14 3.48
CA PHE A 414 -0.99 13.19 4.85
C PHE A 414 -2.41 13.77 4.85
N ALA A 415 -3.39 13.02 5.38
CA ALA A 415 -4.77 13.47 5.58
C ALA A 415 -5.40 12.77 6.79
N GLU A 416 -6.53 13.26 7.32
CA GLU A 416 -7.32 12.44 8.24
C GLU A 416 -8.10 11.37 7.48
N GLU A 417 -8.70 11.73 6.35
CA GLU A 417 -9.54 10.83 5.55
C GLU A 417 -9.17 10.90 4.07
N LEU A 418 -9.06 9.74 3.42
CA LEU A 418 -9.01 9.60 1.97
C LEU A 418 -10.24 8.82 1.49
N LEU A 419 -11.13 9.50 0.76
CA LEU A 419 -12.39 8.96 0.25
C LEU A 419 -12.40 8.92 -1.28
N MET A 420 -12.58 7.74 -1.87
CA MET A 420 -12.64 7.55 -3.32
C MET A 420 -13.94 6.87 -3.75
N SER A 421 -14.69 7.48 -4.69
CA SER A 421 -15.82 6.86 -5.38
C SER A 421 -15.70 7.04 -6.88
N ASP A 422 -15.73 5.94 -7.63
CA ASP A 422 -15.72 5.93 -9.11
C ASP A 422 -14.55 6.74 -9.69
N SER A 423 -13.40 6.70 -9.01
CA SER A 423 -12.27 7.63 -9.17
C SER A 423 -10.92 6.92 -9.15
N VAL A 424 -9.89 7.58 -9.67
CA VAL A 424 -8.54 7.00 -9.86
C VAL A 424 -7.46 7.85 -9.18
N ILE A 425 -6.56 7.20 -8.44
CA ILE A 425 -5.26 7.76 -8.09
C ILE A 425 -4.20 7.09 -8.97
N LYS A 426 -3.33 7.90 -9.59
CA LYS A 426 -2.12 7.45 -10.28
C LYS A 426 -0.89 7.96 -9.52
N VAL A 427 0.15 7.13 -9.41
CA VAL A 427 1.45 7.53 -8.87
C VAL A 427 2.51 7.06 -9.85
N TYR A 428 3.41 7.95 -10.25
CA TYR A 428 4.60 7.65 -11.04
C TYR A 428 5.83 7.89 -10.15
N GLY A 429 6.32 6.82 -9.52
CA GLY A 429 7.29 6.82 -8.43
C GLY A 429 6.75 6.10 -7.19
N ALA A 430 7.29 6.42 -6.01
CA ALA A 430 6.84 5.88 -4.73
C ALA A 430 5.79 6.80 -4.07
N LEU A 431 4.81 6.21 -3.39
CA LEU A 431 3.89 6.94 -2.51
C LEU A 431 4.08 6.51 -1.06
N ARG A 432 4.35 7.50 -0.20
CA ARG A 432 4.30 7.40 1.26
C ARG A 432 3.05 8.10 1.77
N MET A 433 1.99 7.32 1.97
CA MET A 433 0.70 7.80 2.47
C MET A 433 0.58 7.50 3.98
N SER A 434 0.06 8.46 4.74
CA SER A 434 -0.37 8.24 6.12
C SER A 434 -1.72 8.94 6.36
N VAL A 435 -2.77 8.14 6.57
CA VAL A 435 -4.15 8.59 6.79
C VAL A 435 -4.76 7.91 8.01
N LYS A 436 -5.86 8.43 8.58
CA LYS A 436 -6.61 7.69 9.63
C LYS A 436 -7.59 6.72 9.00
N MET A 437 -8.31 7.16 7.96
CA MET A 437 -9.35 6.40 7.28
C MET A 437 -9.08 6.35 5.77
N PHE A 438 -9.06 5.15 5.17
CA PHE A 438 -8.96 4.97 3.72
C PHE A 438 -10.16 4.18 3.19
N LEU A 439 -10.99 4.83 2.37
CA LEU A 439 -12.26 4.29 1.89
C LEU A 439 -12.33 4.34 0.35
N MET A 440 -12.49 3.18 -0.29
CA MET A 440 -12.59 3.05 -1.75
C MET A 440 -13.89 2.36 -2.17
N TRP A 441 -14.59 2.96 -3.14
CA TRP A 441 -15.76 2.40 -3.80
C TRP A 441 -15.64 2.49 -5.32
N ASN A 442 -15.65 1.34 -6.02
CA ASN A 442 -15.46 1.25 -7.49
C ASN A 442 -14.27 2.09 -8.01
N SER A 443 -13.18 2.09 -7.24
CA SER A 443 -12.07 3.04 -7.39
C SER A 443 -10.74 2.32 -7.56
N LYS A 444 -9.77 3.00 -8.19
CA LYS A 444 -8.45 2.42 -8.48
C LYS A 444 -7.32 3.28 -7.93
N MET A 445 -6.34 2.66 -7.32
CA MET A 445 -5.04 3.25 -7.01
C MET A 445 -4.00 2.47 -7.79
N ILE A 446 -3.28 3.16 -8.67
CA ILE A 446 -2.26 2.56 -9.55
C ILE A 446 -0.94 3.23 -9.21
N ILE A 447 0.03 2.43 -8.78
CA ILE A 447 1.37 2.85 -8.42
C ILE A 447 2.34 2.23 -9.43
N ASP A 448 2.99 3.10 -10.20
CA ASP A 448 4.04 2.75 -11.15
C ASP A 448 5.38 3.20 -10.58
N GLY A 449 6.14 2.27 -9.99
CA GLY A 449 7.44 2.54 -9.38
C GLY A 449 8.58 2.77 -10.38
N GLY A 450 8.34 2.58 -11.68
CA GLY A 450 9.37 2.65 -12.71
C GLY A 450 10.45 1.56 -12.62
N GLU A 451 11.48 1.69 -13.46
CA GLU A 451 12.64 0.78 -13.51
C GLU A 451 13.64 0.98 -12.34
N ASP A 452 13.57 2.10 -11.61
CA ASP A 452 14.59 2.46 -10.63
C ASP A 452 14.38 1.77 -9.27
N ILE A 453 15.32 0.87 -8.96
CA ILE A 453 15.35 0.07 -7.71
C ILE A 453 15.41 0.96 -6.46
N THR A 454 15.85 2.22 -6.57
CA THR A 454 15.95 3.15 -5.42
C THR A 454 14.59 3.72 -4.97
N VAL A 455 13.58 3.78 -5.85
CA VAL A 455 12.23 4.31 -5.58
C VAL A 455 11.19 3.18 -5.56
N ALA A 456 11.65 1.95 -5.38
CA ALA A 456 10.91 0.70 -5.55
C ALA A 456 9.87 0.34 -4.46
N THR A 457 9.67 1.18 -3.43
CA THR A 457 8.85 0.82 -2.25
C THR A 457 7.83 1.91 -1.93
N SER A 458 6.55 1.61 -2.10
CA SER A 458 5.44 2.44 -1.62
C SER A 458 4.92 1.96 -0.27
N LEU A 459 4.51 2.92 0.57
CA LEU A 459 4.08 2.71 1.94
C LEU A 459 2.71 3.37 2.15
N LEU A 460 1.68 2.58 2.43
CA LEU A 460 0.31 3.04 2.66
C LEU A 460 -0.08 2.78 4.12
N GLU A 461 0.06 3.78 4.99
CA GLU A 461 -0.36 3.73 6.39
C GLU A 461 -1.79 4.26 6.59
N ALA A 462 -2.62 3.50 7.29
CA ALA A 462 -4.01 3.81 7.60
C ALA A 462 -4.33 3.50 9.08
N SER A 463 -4.29 4.50 9.95
CA SER A 463 -4.31 4.30 11.41
C SER A 463 -5.49 3.45 11.92
N ASN A 464 -6.71 3.69 11.42
CA ASN A 464 -7.92 3.06 11.95
C ASN A 464 -8.58 2.04 11.00
N LEU A 465 -8.70 2.35 9.72
CA LEU A 465 -9.58 1.59 8.82
C LEU A 465 -9.17 1.68 7.35
N VAL A 466 -9.11 0.52 6.69
CA VAL A 466 -9.04 0.39 5.22
C VAL A 466 -10.22 -0.43 4.73
N VAL A 467 -11.06 0.14 3.86
CA VAL A 467 -12.21 -0.57 3.25
C VAL A 467 -12.21 -0.40 1.74
N LEU A 468 -12.17 -1.54 1.02
CA LEU A 468 -12.35 -1.60 -0.42
C LEU A 468 -13.70 -2.27 -0.74
N LYS A 469 -14.49 -1.60 -1.59
CA LYS A 469 -15.82 -2.02 -2.04
C LYS A 469 -16.03 -1.81 -3.53
N GLY A 470 -16.98 -2.56 -4.09
CA GLY A 470 -17.53 -2.34 -5.43
C GLY A 470 -16.50 -2.52 -6.55
N SER A 471 -15.62 -3.52 -6.45
CA SER A 471 -14.51 -3.77 -7.39
C SER A 471 -13.37 -2.74 -7.32
N SER A 472 -12.98 -2.33 -6.10
CA SER A 472 -11.86 -1.39 -5.92
C SER A 472 -10.51 -2.10 -5.96
N VAL A 473 -9.50 -1.50 -6.62
CA VAL A 473 -8.19 -2.13 -6.85
C VAL A 473 -7.06 -1.22 -6.38
N ILE A 474 -6.13 -1.77 -5.59
CA ILE A 474 -4.81 -1.19 -5.35
C ILE A 474 -3.80 -2.06 -6.10
N HIS A 475 -3.11 -1.47 -7.07
CA HIS A 475 -2.16 -2.16 -7.95
C HIS A 475 -0.79 -1.46 -7.87
N SER A 476 0.28 -2.23 -7.68
CA SER A 476 1.66 -1.76 -7.79
C SER A 476 2.52 -2.72 -8.62
N ASN A 477 3.28 -2.21 -9.59
CA ASN A 477 4.30 -2.99 -10.31
C ASN A 477 5.61 -3.17 -9.50
N ALA A 478 5.71 -2.51 -8.35
CA ALA A 478 6.86 -2.52 -7.45
C ALA A 478 6.48 -3.11 -6.07
N ASN A 479 7.25 -2.83 -5.02
CA ASN A 479 6.97 -3.29 -3.67
C ASN A 479 5.94 -2.39 -2.99
N LEU A 480 4.99 -2.99 -2.26
CA LEU A 480 3.93 -2.28 -1.54
C LEU A 480 3.82 -2.78 -0.10
N GLY A 481 4.04 -1.88 0.85
CA GLY A 481 3.63 -2.07 2.24
C GLY A 481 2.31 -1.36 2.49
N VAL A 482 1.33 -2.06 3.08
CA VAL A 482 0.14 -1.42 3.65
C VAL A 482 0.07 -1.75 5.15
N HIS A 483 -0.02 -0.70 5.95
CA HIS A 483 0.08 -0.74 7.40
C HIS A 483 -1.16 -0.09 7.99
N GLY A 484 -1.63 -0.56 9.15
CA GLY A 484 -2.73 0.12 9.84
C GLY A 484 -3.03 -0.53 11.17
N GLN A 485 -3.55 0.20 12.17
CA GLN A 485 -3.68 -0.30 13.54
C GLN A 485 -5.07 -0.89 13.85
N GLY A 486 -5.99 -0.87 12.87
CA GLY A 486 -7.37 -1.36 13.01
C GLY A 486 -7.74 -2.44 12.00
N LEU A 487 -8.78 -2.21 11.20
CA LEU A 487 -9.36 -3.23 10.32
C LEU A 487 -8.98 -3.00 8.84
N LEU A 488 -8.52 -4.05 8.17
CA LEU A 488 -8.48 -4.14 6.70
C LEU A 488 -9.63 -5.02 6.23
N ASN A 489 -10.57 -4.47 5.45
CA ASN A 489 -11.75 -5.19 4.96
C ASN A 489 -11.93 -5.04 3.44
N LEU A 490 -11.64 -6.12 2.71
CA LEU A 490 -12.00 -6.26 1.30
C LEU A 490 -13.40 -6.87 1.22
N SER A 491 -14.38 -6.15 0.67
CA SER A 491 -15.79 -6.58 0.75
C SER A 491 -16.54 -6.55 -0.59
N GLY A 492 -16.97 -7.74 -1.02
CA GLY A 492 -17.58 -8.00 -2.33
C GLY A 492 -16.60 -8.57 -3.35
N SER A 493 -17.10 -8.93 -4.52
CA SER A 493 -16.29 -9.46 -5.63
C SER A 493 -15.47 -8.36 -6.31
N GLY A 494 -14.26 -8.69 -6.76
CA GLY A 494 -13.42 -7.84 -7.60
C GLY A 494 -12.57 -6.81 -6.83
N ASN A 495 -12.50 -6.88 -5.50
CA ASN A 495 -11.62 -6.00 -4.72
C ASN A 495 -10.25 -6.65 -4.56
N TRP A 496 -9.22 -6.03 -5.13
CA TRP A 496 -7.87 -6.60 -5.20
C TRP A 496 -6.84 -5.66 -4.53
N ILE A 497 -5.91 -6.24 -3.78
CA ILE A 497 -4.62 -5.60 -3.46
C ILE A 497 -3.55 -6.50 -4.07
N GLU A 498 -2.88 -6.00 -5.11
CA GLU A 498 -1.82 -6.70 -5.80
C GLU A 498 -0.56 -5.85 -5.89
N ALA A 499 0.57 -6.46 -5.58
CA ALA A 499 1.88 -5.84 -5.72
C ALA A 499 2.93 -6.89 -6.07
N GLN A 500 4.07 -6.46 -6.58
CA GLN A 500 5.14 -7.39 -6.94
C GLN A 500 5.80 -8.03 -5.71
N ARG A 501 5.79 -7.28 -4.60
CA ARG A 501 5.82 -7.81 -3.23
C ARG A 501 4.81 -7.07 -2.38
N LEU A 502 3.99 -7.80 -1.63
CA LEU A 502 2.95 -7.26 -0.77
C LEU A 502 3.25 -7.54 0.70
N VAL A 503 3.36 -6.51 1.53
CA VAL A 503 3.46 -6.65 2.99
C VAL A 503 2.25 -5.98 3.63
N LEU A 504 1.53 -6.73 4.47
CA LEU A 504 0.44 -6.23 5.28
C LEU A 504 0.85 -6.32 6.75
N SER A 505 0.77 -5.23 7.52
CA SER A 505 1.14 -5.32 8.93
C SER A 505 0.43 -4.35 9.88
N LEU A 506 0.57 -4.65 11.18
CA LEU A 506 0.03 -3.91 12.33
C LEU A 506 -1.50 -3.97 12.51
N PHE A 507 -2.23 -4.58 11.58
CA PHE A 507 -3.70 -4.63 11.61
C PHE A 507 -4.20 -5.43 12.80
N TYR A 508 -5.20 -4.90 13.51
CA TYR A 508 -5.93 -5.69 14.50
C TYR A 508 -6.62 -6.89 13.83
N SER A 509 -7.24 -6.68 12.67
CA SER A 509 -7.84 -7.77 11.90
C SER A 509 -7.80 -7.54 10.40
N ILE A 510 -7.66 -8.63 9.64
CA ILE A 510 -7.72 -8.65 8.18
C ILE A 510 -8.86 -9.57 7.74
N HIS A 511 -9.79 -9.02 6.97
CA HIS A 511 -10.94 -9.73 6.42
C HIS A 511 -10.94 -9.66 4.88
N VAL A 512 -10.76 -10.82 4.24
CA VAL A 512 -10.80 -10.99 2.78
C VAL A 512 -12.11 -11.68 2.41
N ALA A 513 -13.13 -10.93 1.98
CA ALA A 513 -14.44 -11.48 1.65
C ALA A 513 -14.46 -12.31 0.33
N PRO A 514 -15.53 -13.08 0.04
CA PRO A 514 -15.63 -13.89 -1.16
C PRO A 514 -15.47 -13.06 -2.45
N GLY A 515 -14.60 -13.52 -3.34
CA GLY A 515 -14.28 -12.84 -4.60
C GLY A 515 -13.36 -11.63 -4.47
N SER A 516 -12.83 -11.33 -3.27
CA SER A 516 -11.67 -10.44 -3.08
C SER A 516 -10.35 -11.23 -3.15
N MET A 517 -9.26 -10.54 -3.46
CA MET A 517 -7.93 -11.13 -3.70
C MET A 517 -6.83 -10.30 -3.01
N LEU A 518 -5.90 -10.98 -2.32
CA LEU A 518 -4.59 -10.43 -1.94
C LEU A 518 -3.52 -11.18 -2.75
N ARG A 519 -2.62 -10.45 -3.42
CA ARG A 519 -1.66 -11.09 -4.34
C ARG A 519 -0.26 -10.48 -4.31
N GLY A 520 0.75 -11.35 -4.34
CA GLY A 520 2.09 -10.98 -4.79
C GLY A 520 2.92 -12.22 -5.15
N PRO A 521 3.50 -12.34 -6.36
CA PRO A 521 3.68 -11.29 -7.37
C PRO A 521 2.49 -11.05 -8.32
N VAL A 522 2.57 -9.98 -9.13
CA VAL A 522 1.59 -9.58 -10.16
C VAL A 522 1.56 -10.59 -11.31
N GLU A 523 0.39 -10.89 -11.87
CA GLU A 523 0.22 -11.94 -12.90
C GLU A 523 0.91 -11.61 -14.23
N ASN A 524 0.72 -10.39 -14.71
CA ASN A 524 1.22 -9.90 -15.98
C ASN A 524 2.24 -8.80 -15.73
N ALA A 525 3.32 -9.15 -15.03
CA ALA A 525 4.47 -8.28 -14.81
C ALA A 525 4.97 -7.71 -16.15
N THR A 526 5.06 -6.38 -16.25
CA THR A 526 5.71 -5.72 -17.40
C THR A 526 7.22 -5.95 -17.35
N SER A 527 7.95 -5.55 -18.39
CA SER A 527 9.43 -5.58 -18.43
C SER A 527 10.08 -4.86 -17.25
N ASP A 528 9.36 -3.93 -16.66
CA ASP A 528 9.81 -2.90 -15.72
C ASP A 528 9.48 -3.29 -14.27
N ALA A 529 8.72 -4.38 -14.08
CA ALA A 529 8.31 -4.86 -12.76
C ALA A 529 9.45 -5.60 -12.03
N ILE A 530 9.63 -5.29 -10.74
CA ILE A 530 10.79 -5.73 -9.95
C ILE A 530 10.67 -7.21 -9.54
N THR A 531 11.20 -8.14 -10.34
CA THR A 531 11.06 -9.58 -10.10
C THR A 531 11.65 -10.01 -8.74
N PRO A 532 10.86 -10.65 -7.84
CA PRO A 532 11.39 -11.21 -6.61
C PRO A 532 12.47 -12.25 -6.90
N ARG A 533 13.63 -12.13 -6.24
CA ARG A 533 14.68 -13.14 -6.31
C ARG A 533 14.26 -14.38 -5.51
N LEU A 534 13.61 -15.32 -6.18
CA LEU A 534 13.32 -16.65 -5.65
C LEU A 534 14.63 -17.44 -5.57
N HIS A 535 14.96 -18.00 -4.40
CA HIS A 535 16.23 -18.70 -4.13
C HIS A 535 16.27 -20.13 -4.74
N CYS A 536 15.90 -20.28 -6.01
CA CYS A 536 15.69 -21.57 -6.68
C CYS A 536 16.92 -22.48 -6.79
N GLN A 537 18.13 -21.93 -6.67
CA GLN A 537 19.39 -22.66 -6.87
C GLN A 537 20.10 -23.04 -5.56
N LEU A 538 19.51 -22.71 -4.40
CA LEU A 538 20.07 -23.03 -3.09
C LEU A 538 19.24 -24.14 -2.42
N GLU A 539 19.92 -25.12 -1.85
CA GLU A 539 19.31 -26.10 -0.93
C GLU A 539 19.21 -25.55 0.52
N GLU A 540 19.85 -24.42 0.81
CA GLU A 540 19.87 -23.81 2.15
C GLU A 540 18.67 -22.88 2.36
N CYS A 541 17.93 -23.10 3.45
CA CYS A 541 16.80 -22.28 3.87
C CYS A 541 17.20 -20.82 4.14
N PRO A 542 16.47 -19.83 3.62
CA PRO A 542 16.50 -18.47 4.15
C PRO A 542 16.19 -18.46 5.65
N ALA A 543 17.13 -18.03 6.48
CA ALA A 543 16.97 -17.99 7.94
C ALA A 543 15.75 -17.14 8.38
N GLU A 544 15.37 -16.15 7.56
CA GLU A 544 14.20 -15.29 7.69
C GLU A 544 12.86 -16.06 7.76
N LEU A 545 12.78 -17.29 7.22
CA LEU A 545 11.58 -18.14 7.31
C LEU A 545 11.37 -18.73 8.72
N PHE A 546 12.44 -18.84 9.52
CA PHE A 546 12.40 -19.39 10.88
C PHE A 546 12.51 -18.29 11.95
N HIS A 547 13.35 -17.29 11.68
CA HIS A 547 13.61 -16.11 12.50
C HIS A 547 13.31 -14.85 11.68
N PRO A 548 12.03 -14.54 11.42
CA PRO A 548 11.65 -13.36 10.66
C PRO A 548 11.97 -12.06 11.42
N PRO A 549 12.30 -10.97 10.71
CA PRO A 549 12.59 -9.69 11.35
C PRO A 549 11.37 -9.17 12.13
N GLU A 550 11.58 -8.81 13.39
CA GLU A 550 10.51 -8.28 14.26
C GLU A 550 9.81 -7.06 13.64
N ASP A 551 10.56 -6.20 12.96
CA ASP A 551 10.10 -4.90 12.46
C ASP A 551 9.07 -4.96 11.32
N CYS A 552 8.86 -6.13 10.69
CA CYS A 552 7.87 -6.31 9.61
C CYS A 552 7.98 -5.33 8.42
N ASN A 553 9.14 -4.69 8.23
CA ASN A 553 9.35 -3.66 7.21
C ASN A 553 9.48 -4.25 5.80
N VAL A 554 9.07 -3.46 4.80
CA VAL A 554 9.25 -3.78 3.37
C VAL A 554 10.73 -3.66 2.98
N ASN A 555 11.49 -4.73 3.19
CA ASN A 555 12.89 -4.79 2.77
C ASN A 555 13.03 -5.62 1.47
N SER A 556 13.67 -5.02 0.46
CA SER A 556 13.91 -5.64 -0.84
C SER A 556 14.87 -6.85 -0.79
N SER A 557 15.60 -7.06 0.31
CA SER A 557 16.40 -8.28 0.50
C SER A 557 15.58 -9.53 0.84
N LEU A 558 14.37 -9.39 1.40
CA LEU A 558 13.61 -10.52 1.95
C LEU A 558 13.14 -11.48 0.85
N SER A 559 12.99 -12.76 1.21
CA SER A 559 12.50 -13.81 0.28
C SER A 559 10.99 -13.77 0.01
N PHE A 560 10.21 -13.04 0.83
CA PHE A 560 8.74 -13.04 0.79
C PHE A 560 8.18 -12.33 -0.45
N THR A 561 7.12 -12.88 -1.04
CA THR A 561 6.30 -12.19 -2.06
C THR A 561 4.98 -11.70 -1.48
N LEU A 562 4.45 -12.39 -0.47
CA LEU A 562 3.34 -11.91 0.35
C LEU A 562 3.63 -12.18 1.83
N GLN A 563 3.67 -11.14 2.66
CA GLN A 563 3.86 -11.26 4.11
C GLN A 563 2.72 -10.58 4.87
N ILE A 564 2.16 -11.26 5.85
CA ILE A 564 1.18 -10.72 6.81
C ILE A 564 1.82 -10.77 8.20
N CYS A 565 1.96 -9.63 8.87
CA CYS A 565 2.86 -9.48 10.02
C CYS A 565 2.23 -8.66 11.16
N ARG A 566 2.28 -9.14 12.41
CA ARG A 566 1.63 -8.51 13.59
C ARG A 566 0.12 -8.31 13.39
N VAL A 567 -0.65 -9.41 13.39
CA VAL A 567 -2.10 -9.36 13.21
C VAL A 567 -2.80 -10.29 14.21
N GLU A 568 -3.79 -9.81 14.96
CA GLU A 568 -4.51 -10.71 15.88
C GLU A 568 -5.34 -11.73 15.09
N ASP A 569 -6.35 -11.27 14.33
CA ASP A 569 -7.32 -12.17 13.69
C ASP A 569 -7.38 -12.02 12.16
N ILE A 570 -7.10 -13.11 11.44
CA ILE A 570 -7.14 -13.18 9.98
C ILE A 570 -8.30 -14.09 9.52
N THR A 571 -9.18 -13.57 8.67
CA THR A 571 -10.30 -14.30 8.05
C THR A 571 -10.20 -14.26 6.53
N VAL A 572 -10.09 -15.43 5.90
CA VAL A 572 -9.88 -15.58 4.46
C VAL A 572 -11.07 -16.33 3.84
N GLU A 573 -12.11 -15.59 3.43
CA GLU A 573 -13.23 -16.13 2.63
C GLU A 573 -13.03 -15.98 1.12
N GLY A 574 -12.12 -15.09 0.70
CA GLY A 574 -11.66 -14.91 -0.68
C GLY A 574 -10.36 -15.66 -0.96
N HIS A 575 -9.46 -15.02 -1.70
CA HIS A 575 -8.21 -15.65 -2.16
C HIS A 575 -6.97 -14.88 -1.66
N ILE A 576 -5.93 -15.62 -1.26
CA ILE A 576 -4.57 -15.11 -1.01
C ILE A 576 -3.63 -15.89 -1.91
N GLU A 577 -2.84 -15.19 -2.74
CA GLU A 577 -1.95 -15.79 -3.72
C GLU A 577 -0.51 -15.27 -3.63
N GLY A 578 0.48 -16.17 -3.66
CA GLY A 578 1.88 -15.78 -3.81
C GLY A 578 2.91 -16.91 -3.83
N SER A 579 4.10 -16.64 -4.34
CA SER A 579 5.23 -17.58 -4.39
C SER A 579 5.78 -17.96 -3.01
N VAL A 580 5.91 -16.98 -2.12
CA VAL A 580 6.35 -17.17 -0.74
C VAL A 580 5.40 -16.38 0.15
N VAL A 581 4.42 -17.09 0.71
CA VAL A 581 3.38 -16.57 1.60
C VAL A 581 3.79 -16.82 3.05
N HIS A 582 3.92 -15.76 3.84
CA HIS A 582 4.32 -15.88 5.25
C HIS A 582 3.36 -15.12 6.18
N PHE A 583 2.88 -15.81 7.22
CA PHE A 583 2.13 -15.22 8.32
C PHE A 583 3.00 -15.17 9.59
N ASN A 584 3.49 -14.00 9.97
CA ASN A 584 4.34 -13.80 11.15
C ASN A 584 3.62 -13.07 12.28
N GLN A 585 3.86 -13.47 13.52
CA GLN A 585 3.24 -12.86 14.71
C GLN A 585 1.72 -12.67 14.53
N ALA A 586 1.09 -13.70 13.93
CA ALA A 586 -0.34 -13.82 13.80
C ALA A 586 -0.89 -14.63 14.97
N ARG A 587 -2.08 -14.28 15.49
CA ARG A 587 -2.67 -15.04 16.61
C ARG A 587 -3.66 -16.10 16.14
N THR A 588 -4.63 -15.74 15.30
CA THR A 588 -5.57 -16.70 14.71
C THR A 588 -5.67 -16.55 13.19
N ILE A 589 -5.77 -17.67 12.49
CA ILE A 589 -6.06 -17.74 11.06
C ILE A 589 -7.29 -18.63 10.87
N SER A 590 -8.29 -18.09 10.18
CA SER A 590 -9.50 -18.81 9.77
C SER A 590 -9.65 -18.76 8.25
N VAL A 591 -9.85 -19.93 7.63
CA VAL A 591 -10.09 -20.09 6.20
C VAL A 591 -11.43 -20.81 6.01
N PRO A 592 -12.58 -20.09 6.02
CA PRO A 592 -13.90 -20.68 5.79
C PRO A 592 -14.01 -21.40 4.44
N SER A 593 -15.10 -22.15 4.24
CA SER A 593 -15.29 -23.03 3.06
C SER A 593 -15.11 -22.40 1.67
N SER A 594 -15.32 -21.08 1.50
CA SER A 594 -15.04 -20.37 0.22
C SER A 594 -13.59 -19.92 0.07
N GLY A 595 -12.82 -19.93 1.16
CA GLY A 595 -11.47 -19.41 1.27
C GLY A 595 -10.41 -20.25 0.59
N THR A 596 -9.44 -19.58 -0.03
CA THR A 596 -8.26 -20.24 -0.61
C THR A 596 -6.99 -19.45 -0.31
N ILE A 597 -5.99 -20.13 0.27
CA ILE A 597 -4.60 -19.65 0.32
C ILE A 597 -3.80 -20.52 -0.67
N SER A 598 -3.18 -19.91 -1.68
CA SER A 598 -2.54 -20.63 -2.78
C SER A 598 -1.14 -20.10 -3.08
N ALA A 599 -0.17 -21.02 -3.12
CA ALA A 599 1.14 -20.85 -3.72
C ALA A 599 1.32 -21.80 -4.93
N SER A 600 0.22 -22.38 -5.44
CA SER A 600 0.27 -23.41 -6.49
C SER A 600 0.79 -22.87 -7.82
N GLY A 601 1.80 -23.53 -8.39
CA GLY A 601 2.45 -23.12 -9.64
C GLY A 601 3.26 -21.82 -9.54
N MET A 602 3.57 -21.34 -8.33
CA MET A 602 4.31 -20.09 -8.10
C MET A 602 5.73 -20.32 -7.57
N GLY A 603 6.22 -21.56 -7.62
CA GLY A 603 7.59 -21.95 -7.31
C GLY A 603 8.55 -21.77 -8.48
N CYS A 604 9.61 -22.57 -8.51
CA CYS A 604 10.68 -22.43 -9.50
C CYS A 604 10.30 -23.09 -10.83
N THR A 605 10.60 -22.44 -11.96
CA THR A 605 10.49 -23.04 -13.32
C THR A 605 11.66 -23.99 -13.62
N GLY A 606 12.82 -23.73 -13.00
CA GLY A 606 13.95 -24.65 -12.89
C GLY A 606 14.14 -25.11 -11.44
N GLY A 607 15.36 -24.96 -10.93
CA GLY A 607 15.72 -25.25 -9.53
C GLY A 607 16.50 -26.55 -9.29
N VAL A 608 16.77 -26.85 -8.01
CA VAL A 608 17.59 -27.98 -7.55
C VAL A 608 17.10 -29.33 -8.12
N GLY A 609 15.82 -29.63 -7.95
CA GLY A 609 15.18 -30.85 -8.44
C GLY A 609 14.55 -30.67 -9.82
N ARG A 610 15.10 -29.83 -10.70
CA ARG A 610 14.57 -29.62 -12.04
C ARG A 610 14.44 -30.93 -12.84
N GLY A 611 13.39 -30.99 -13.67
CA GLY A 611 13.22 -32.03 -14.68
C GLY A 611 14.30 -31.97 -15.78
N ASN A 612 14.53 -33.10 -16.44
CA ASN A 612 15.44 -33.23 -17.57
C ASN A 612 14.64 -33.20 -18.89
N VAL A 613 15.22 -32.60 -19.94
CA VAL A 613 14.56 -32.48 -21.26
C VAL A 613 15.31 -33.31 -22.30
N LEU A 614 14.59 -34.16 -23.02
CA LEU A 614 15.09 -34.89 -24.19
C LEU A 614 15.30 -33.96 -25.39
N SER A 615 16.21 -34.33 -26.31
CA SER A 615 16.50 -33.56 -27.52
C SER A 615 15.32 -33.38 -28.50
N ASN A 616 14.20 -34.07 -28.26
CA ASN A 616 12.94 -33.90 -28.97
C ASN A 616 11.98 -32.88 -28.31
N GLY A 617 12.34 -32.32 -27.15
CA GLY A 617 11.50 -31.41 -26.35
C GLY A 617 10.57 -32.09 -25.34
N THR A 618 10.71 -33.40 -25.05
CA THR A 618 9.93 -34.05 -23.99
C THR A 618 10.62 -33.87 -22.62
N GLY A 619 9.93 -33.28 -21.64
CA GLY A 619 10.45 -33.04 -20.29
C GLY A 619 9.96 -34.05 -19.25
N SER A 620 10.85 -34.48 -18.35
CA SER A 620 10.49 -35.22 -17.13
C SER A 620 9.97 -34.29 -16.03
N GLY A 621 9.32 -34.85 -15.01
CA GLY A 621 8.76 -34.06 -13.93
C GLY A 621 9.85 -33.46 -13.03
N GLY A 622 9.57 -32.29 -12.45
CA GLY A 622 10.37 -31.77 -11.33
C GLY A 622 10.23 -32.67 -10.10
N GLY A 623 11.26 -32.73 -9.27
CA GLY A 623 11.25 -33.36 -7.95
C GLY A 623 11.37 -32.32 -6.84
N HIS A 624 10.73 -32.59 -5.71
CA HIS A 624 10.81 -31.87 -4.42
C HIS A 624 9.87 -32.65 -3.49
N GLY A 625 10.28 -33.00 -2.27
CA GLY A 625 9.53 -33.95 -1.42
C GLY A 625 9.62 -35.40 -1.91
N GLY A 626 9.04 -35.68 -3.09
CA GLY A 626 9.20 -36.93 -3.86
C GLY A 626 10.03 -36.72 -5.14
N LYS A 627 10.58 -37.80 -5.70
CA LYS A 627 11.26 -37.77 -7.01
C LYS A 627 10.25 -37.45 -8.13
N GLY A 628 10.65 -36.67 -9.12
CA GLY A 628 9.88 -36.46 -10.35
C GLY A 628 9.77 -37.74 -11.18
N GLY A 629 8.65 -37.88 -11.90
CA GLY A 629 8.41 -38.98 -12.83
C GLY A 629 9.28 -38.86 -14.08
N SER A 630 9.81 -39.98 -14.57
CA SER A 630 10.57 -40.03 -15.81
C SER A 630 9.69 -39.74 -17.03
N ALA A 631 10.29 -39.12 -18.05
CA ALA A 631 9.66 -38.92 -19.35
C ALA A 631 10.22 -39.91 -20.36
N CYS A 632 9.35 -40.47 -21.20
CA CYS A 632 9.70 -41.45 -22.21
C CYS A 632 9.06 -41.10 -23.54
N TYR A 633 9.81 -41.19 -24.63
CA TYR A 633 9.28 -41.01 -25.99
C TYR A 633 9.93 -42.00 -26.95
N LYS A 634 9.12 -42.88 -27.55
CA LYS A 634 9.56 -43.89 -28.53
C LYS A 634 10.75 -44.75 -28.05
N GLY A 635 10.75 -45.11 -26.76
CA GLY A 635 11.77 -45.96 -26.14
C GLY A 635 13.04 -45.24 -25.67
N SER A 636 13.16 -43.92 -25.83
CA SER A 636 14.17 -43.11 -25.15
C SER A 636 13.54 -42.47 -23.91
N CYS A 637 14.15 -42.67 -22.73
CA CYS A 637 13.65 -42.14 -21.46
C CYS A 637 14.70 -41.28 -20.76
N VAL A 638 14.25 -40.29 -19.99
CA VAL A 638 15.04 -39.48 -19.06
C VAL A 638 14.42 -39.50 -17.67
N ASP A 639 15.26 -39.62 -16.65
CA ASP A 639 14.85 -39.56 -15.25
C ASP A 639 14.23 -38.19 -14.89
N GLY A 640 13.23 -38.21 -14.01
CA GLY A 640 12.71 -37.02 -13.35
C GLY A 640 13.65 -36.46 -12.29
N GLY A 641 13.37 -35.23 -11.88
CA GLY A 641 14.18 -34.49 -10.90
C GLY A 641 14.29 -35.20 -9.55
N VAL A 642 15.40 -34.98 -8.85
CA VAL A 642 15.66 -35.57 -7.53
C VAL A 642 14.74 -34.96 -6.45
N SER A 643 14.45 -35.72 -5.39
CA SER A 643 13.91 -35.14 -4.16
C SER A 643 15.04 -34.47 -3.36
N TYR A 644 14.74 -33.31 -2.77
CA TYR A 644 15.65 -32.51 -1.95
C TYR A 644 14.88 -31.83 -0.80
N GLY A 645 15.61 -31.14 0.07
CA GLY A 645 15.09 -30.41 1.23
C GLY A 645 14.81 -31.26 2.46
N ASP A 646 14.61 -30.63 3.62
CA ASP A 646 14.35 -31.33 4.88
C ASP A 646 12.87 -31.75 5.01
N ALA A 647 12.61 -32.96 5.51
CA ALA A 647 11.28 -33.43 5.82
C ALA A 647 10.77 -32.95 7.20
N GLU A 648 11.65 -32.67 8.16
CA GLU A 648 11.30 -32.27 9.53
C GLU A 648 11.32 -30.74 9.74
N LEU A 649 11.83 -29.96 8.78
CA LEU A 649 11.76 -28.50 8.77
C LEU A 649 11.81 -27.93 7.34
N PRO A 650 10.84 -28.26 6.46
CA PRO A 650 10.85 -27.86 5.06
C PRO A 650 10.73 -26.35 4.89
N CYS A 651 11.44 -25.80 3.91
CA CYS A 651 11.56 -24.36 3.67
C CYS A 651 11.68 -24.01 2.17
N GLU A 652 11.71 -25.01 1.29
CA GLU A 652 12.17 -24.89 -0.08
C GLU A 652 11.00 -24.72 -1.06
N LEU A 653 11.24 -24.00 -2.15
CA LEU A 653 10.32 -23.91 -3.29
C LEU A 653 10.34 -25.24 -4.07
N GLY A 654 9.21 -25.65 -4.64
CA GLY A 654 9.16 -26.75 -5.60
C GLY A 654 9.89 -26.40 -6.90
N SER A 655 10.55 -27.39 -7.50
CA SER A 655 11.23 -27.29 -8.80
C SER A 655 10.32 -27.62 -9.99
N GLY A 656 10.62 -27.01 -11.13
CA GLY A 656 9.89 -27.17 -12.39
C GLY A 656 10.41 -28.28 -13.30
N SER A 657 9.79 -28.42 -14.47
CA SER A 657 10.00 -29.58 -15.36
C SER A 657 11.15 -29.46 -16.38
N GLY A 658 12.00 -28.44 -16.33
CA GLY A 658 13.01 -28.22 -17.38
C GLY A 658 13.88 -26.98 -17.21
N GLU A 659 14.47 -26.52 -18.31
CA GLU A 659 15.36 -25.34 -18.32
C GLU A 659 14.59 -24.01 -18.32
N GLU A 660 15.12 -23.07 -17.53
CA GLU A 660 14.50 -21.79 -17.14
C GLU A 660 14.11 -20.88 -18.31
N ASN A 661 14.76 -21.02 -19.48
CA ASN A 661 14.55 -20.18 -20.67
C ASN A 661 13.71 -20.85 -21.78
N SER A 662 13.11 -22.01 -21.54
CA SER A 662 12.29 -22.71 -22.54
C SER A 662 10.83 -22.27 -22.48
N SER A 663 10.26 -21.82 -23.59
CA SER A 663 8.85 -21.41 -23.70
C SER A 663 7.93 -22.63 -23.65
N GLY A 664 7.76 -23.20 -22.45
CA GLY A 664 6.97 -24.38 -22.20
C GLY A 664 7.32 -25.17 -20.93
N SER A 665 8.24 -24.74 -20.06
CA SER A 665 8.42 -25.37 -18.74
C SER A 665 7.21 -25.13 -17.82
N THR A 666 6.94 -26.07 -16.90
CA THR A 666 5.97 -25.88 -15.81
C THR A 666 6.69 -25.50 -14.52
N ALA A 667 6.10 -24.59 -13.74
CA ALA A 667 6.64 -24.18 -12.43
C ALA A 667 6.31 -25.16 -11.31
N GLY A 668 7.18 -25.29 -10.30
CA GLY A 668 6.84 -25.97 -9.05
C GLY A 668 5.84 -25.20 -8.18
N GLY A 669 5.46 -25.77 -7.04
CA GLY A 669 4.68 -25.09 -6.01
C GLY A 669 5.55 -24.15 -5.16
N GLY A 670 4.95 -23.08 -4.63
CA GLY A 670 5.62 -22.12 -3.75
C GLY A 670 5.73 -22.58 -2.29
N ILE A 671 6.04 -21.62 -1.40
CA ILE A 671 6.15 -21.83 0.04
C ILE A 671 4.98 -21.13 0.75
N ILE A 672 4.35 -21.82 1.70
CA ILE A 672 3.42 -21.24 2.68
C ILE A 672 3.98 -21.51 4.08
N VAL A 673 4.32 -20.45 4.83
CA VAL A 673 4.73 -20.54 6.24
C VAL A 673 3.70 -19.84 7.14
N MET A 674 3.25 -20.52 8.19
CA MET A 674 2.33 -19.95 9.19
C MET A 674 2.97 -19.97 10.59
N GLY A 675 3.13 -18.80 11.21
CA GLY A 675 3.86 -18.63 12.47
C GLY A 675 5.39 -18.69 12.30
N SER A 676 6.11 -18.64 13.41
CA SER A 676 7.57 -18.83 13.48
C SER A 676 7.97 -19.61 14.72
N LEU A 677 9.27 -19.92 14.88
CA LEU A 677 9.79 -20.62 16.07
C LEU A 677 9.58 -19.82 17.37
N GLU A 678 9.66 -18.49 17.27
CA GLU A 678 9.50 -17.56 18.39
C GLU A 678 8.05 -17.16 18.62
N HIS A 679 7.27 -17.07 17.54
CA HIS A 679 5.87 -16.64 17.54
C HIS A 679 4.98 -17.67 16.82
N PRO A 680 4.70 -18.83 17.43
CA PRO A 680 3.77 -19.81 16.89
C PRO A 680 2.34 -19.28 16.89
N LEU A 681 1.55 -19.71 15.91
CA LEU A 681 0.13 -19.38 15.79
C LEU A 681 -0.68 -19.99 16.95
N SER A 682 -1.57 -19.22 17.57
CA SER A 682 -2.41 -19.75 18.66
C SER A 682 -3.44 -20.76 18.14
N SER A 683 -4.08 -20.49 17.00
CA SER A 683 -5.02 -21.43 16.38
C SER A 683 -5.14 -21.26 14.87
N LEU A 684 -5.14 -22.37 14.14
CA LEU A 684 -5.47 -22.46 12.72
C LEU A 684 -6.80 -23.22 12.54
N SER A 685 -7.76 -22.62 11.83
CA SER A 685 -9.01 -23.27 11.42
C SER A 685 -9.15 -23.25 9.90
N VAL A 686 -9.23 -24.42 9.27
CA VAL A 686 -9.37 -24.57 7.81
C VAL A 686 -10.65 -25.33 7.50
N GLU A 687 -11.55 -24.70 6.77
CA GLU A 687 -12.72 -25.32 6.11
C GLU A 687 -12.62 -25.25 4.58
N GLY A 688 -11.90 -24.25 4.05
CA GLY A 688 -11.63 -24.05 2.62
C GLY A 688 -10.39 -24.81 2.15
N SER A 689 -9.46 -24.13 1.44
CA SER A 689 -8.25 -24.79 0.95
C SER A 689 -6.96 -24.01 1.16
N VAL A 690 -5.88 -24.75 1.42
CA VAL A 690 -4.49 -24.27 1.49
C VAL A 690 -3.67 -25.12 0.52
N ARG A 691 -3.12 -24.52 -0.52
CA ARG A 691 -2.51 -25.25 -1.64
C ARG A 691 -1.12 -24.71 -2.01
N ALA A 692 -0.17 -25.61 -2.22
CA ALA A 692 1.17 -25.35 -2.74
C ALA A 692 1.50 -26.37 -3.85
N ASP A 693 0.56 -26.62 -4.76
CA ASP A 693 0.67 -27.66 -5.78
C ASP A 693 1.61 -27.27 -6.93
N GLY A 694 2.20 -28.25 -7.60
CA GLY A 694 3.01 -28.02 -8.80
C GLY A 694 2.16 -27.71 -10.04
N GLU A 695 2.68 -26.86 -10.94
CA GLU A 695 1.96 -26.53 -12.17
C GLU A 695 1.82 -27.76 -13.09
N SER A 696 0.63 -27.90 -13.65
CA SER A 696 0.28 -28.95 -14.60
C SER A 696 0.23 -28.39 -16.03
N PHE A 697 0.64 -29.20 -17.01
CA PHE A 697 0.62 -28.79 -18.42
C PHE A 697 -0.79 -28.38 -18.90
N LYS A 698 -0.97 -27.07 -19.18
CA LYS A 698 -2.16 -26.49 -19.83
C LYS A 698 -2.04 -26.68 -21.35
N GLY A 699 -3.06 -27.28 -21.97
CA GLY A 699 -2.99 -27.71 -23.38
C GLY A 699 -3.07 -26.58 -24.41
N ILE A 700 -2.05 -26.50 -25.28
CA ILE A 700 -2.01 -25.83 -26.60
C ILE A 700 -2.40 -24.34 -26.61
N VAL A 701 -1.38 -23.47 -26.55
CA VAL A 701 -1.47 -22.12 -27.13
C VAL A 701 -1.14 -22.20 -28.62
N PHE A 702 -2.10 -21.90 -29.49
CA PHE A 702 -1.85 -21.67 -30.91
C PHE A 702 -1.22 -20.28 -31.12
N MET A 703 0.12 -20.18 -31.08
CA MET A 703 0.79 -19.03 -31.68
C MET A 703 0.85 -19.21 -33.20
N ASN A 704 0.00 -18.47 -33.90
CA ASN A 704 0.14 -18.23 -35.34
C ASN A 704 1.39 -17.37 -35.59
N GLY A 705 2.41 -17.89 -36.30
CA GLY A 705 3.57 -17.04 -36.65
C GLY A 705 4.84 -17.77 -37.10
N THR A 706 4.82 -18.38 -38.28
CA THR A 706 6.01 -18.54 -39.16
C THR A 706 7.34 -19.05 -38.55
N ALA A 707 7.50 -20.37 -38.48
CA ALA A 707 8.77 -21.04 -38.80
C ALA A 707 8.47 -22.34 -39.56
N GLY A 708 8.81 -22.40 -40.85
CA GLY A 708 8.45 -23.52 -41.72
C GLY A 708 9.50 -24.64 -41.73
N GLY A 709 9.06 -25.90 -41.54
CA GLY A 709 9.89 -27.08 -41.71
C GLY A 709 9.08 -28.38 -41.59
N PRO A 710 8.99 -29.22 -42.65
CA PRO A 710 8.22 -30.47 -42.59
C PRO A 710 9.06 -31.60 -41.99
N GLY A 711 9.11 -31.70 -40.65
CA GLY A 711 9.68 -32.85 -39.95
C GLY A 711 10.04 -32.58 -38.50
N GLY A 712 9.67 -33.48 -37.59
CA GLY A 712 10.01 -33.44 -36.16
C GLY A 712 8.80 -33.16 -35.27
N GLY A 713 8.36 -34.16 -34.51
CA GLY A 713 7.32 -33.97 -33.51
C GLY A 713 7.91 -33.33 -32.25
N SER A 714 7.50 -32.10 -31.92
CA SER A 714 7.88 -31.50 -30.63
C SER A 714 7.30 -32.35 -29.50
N GLY A 715 8.12 -32.70 -28.52
CA GLY A 715 7.67 -33.20 -27.22
C GLY A 715 6.93 -32.11 -26.44
N GLY A 716 6.52 -32.45 -25.22
CA GLY A 716 5.94 -31.50 -24.28
C GLY A 716 6.57 -31.64 -22.89
N PRO A 717 6.35 -30.66 -21.99
CA PRO A 717 6.97 -30.63 -20.68
C PRO A 717 6.47 -31.74 -19.73
N GLY A 718 7.19 -31.92 -18.64
CA GLY A 718 6.69 -32.62 -17.47
C GLY A 718 5.81 -31.71 -16.60
N GLY A 719 5.38 -32.23 -15.45
CA GLY A 719 4.74 -31.42 -14.40
C GLY A 719 5.76 -30.86 -13.40
N GLY A 720 5.44 -29.70 -12.82
CA GLY A 720 6.21 -29.14 -11.71
C GLY A 720 5.99 -29.93 -10.42
N SER A 721 6.96 -29.94 -9.51
CA SER A 721 6.79 -30.59 -8.20
C SER A 721 5.94 -29.75 -7.24
N GLY A 722 5.31 -30.39 -6.25
CA GLY A 722 4.65 -29.70 -5.14
C GLY A 722 5.65 -28.91 -4.30
N GLY A 723 5.20 -27.83 -3.68
CA GLY A 723 6.00 -26.92 -2.86
C GLY A 723 6.04 -27.31 -1.38
N THR A 724 6.05 -26.30 -0.51
CA THR A 724 6.21 -26.47 0.94
C THR A 724 5.07 -25.80 1.71
N ILE A 725 4.50 -26.51 2.69
CA ILE A 725 3.62 -25.94 3.71
C ILE A 725 4.23 -26.23 5.10
N LEU A 726 4.74 -25.19 5.76
CA LEU A 726 5.31 -25.25 7.10
C LEU A 726 4.41 -24.48 8.07
N MET A 727 4.03 -25.08 9.19
CA MET A 727 3.15 -24.43 10.15
C MET A 727 3.69 -24.59 11.58
N PHE A 728 3.82 -23.48 12.29
CA PHE A 728 4.16 -23.36 13.71
C PHE A 728 2.89 -23.01 14.49
N LEU A 729 2.40 -23.91 15.35
CA LEU A 729 1.07 -23.77 15.92
C LEU A 729 0.88 -24.47 17.28
N HIS A 730 -0.06 -23.95 18.07
CA HIS A 730 -0.57 -24.60 19.27
C HIS A 730 -1.79 -25.49 18.98
N THR A 731 -2.79 -25.01 18.23
CA THR A 731 -3.98 -25.81 17.88
C THR A 731 -4.39 -25.76 16.41
N LEU A 732 -4.99 -26.85 15.92
CA LEU A 732 -5.47 -27.04 14.54
C LEU A 732 -6.89 -27.62 14.50
N ASP A 733 -7.80 -27.03 13.72
CA ASP A 733 -9.04 -27.69 13.26
C ASP A 733 -9.09 -27.68 11.72
N VAL A 734 -9.31 -28.86 11.12
CA VAL A 734 -9.42 -29.06 9.68
C VAL A 734 -10.77 -29.73 9.41
N GLY A 735 -11.73 -28.93 8.95
CA GLY A 735 -13.11 -29.32 8.69
C GLY A 735 -13.26 -30.39 7.60
N GLU A 736 -14.43 -31.05 7.54
CA GLU A 736 -14.69 -32.23 6.70
C GLU A 736 -14.45 -32.02 5.20
N TYR A 737 -14.64 -30.79 4.70
CA TYR A 737 -14.43 -30.43 3.28
C TYR A 737 -13.11 -29.70 3.02
N ALA A 738 -12.28 -29.52 4.06
CA ALA A 738 -11.04 -28.78 3.95
C ALA A 738 -9.95 -29.55 3.21
N VAL A 739 -9.14 -28.83 2.42
CA VAL A 739 -8.08 -29.43 1.60
C VAL A 739 -6.75 -28.73 1.86
N LEU A 740 -5.79 -29.45 2.45
CA LEU A 740 -4.38 -29.05 2.52
C LEU A 740 -3.61 -29.84 1.45
N SER A 741 -3.04 -29.17 0.44
CA SER A 741 -2.46 -29.83 -0.74
C SER A 741 -1.08 -29.30 -1.11
N SER A 742 -0.15 -30.22 -1.38
CA SER A 742 1.16 -29.98 -2.00
C SER A 742 1.45 -31.12 -2.98
N VAL A 743 0.60 -31.24 -3.99
CA VAL A 743 0.59 -32.33 -4.98
C VAL A 743 1.45 -31.96 -6.19
N GLY A 744 2.11 -32.94 -6.80
CA GLY A 744 2.87 -32.75 -8.04
C GLY A 744 1.96 -32.53 -9.26
N GLY A 745 2.40 -31.67 -10.19
CA GLY A 745 1.68 -31.35 -11.41
C GLY A 745 1.65 -32.47 -12.44
N TYR A 746 0.66 -32.45 -13.32
CA TYR A 746 0.49 -33.43 -14.40
C TYR A 746 1.41 -33.15 -15.60
N GLY A 747 2.06 -34.21 -16.09
CA GLY A 747 2.89 -34.17 -17.30
C GLY A 747 2.09 -34.01 -18.59
N SER A 748 2.75 -33.58 -19.67
CA SER A 748 2.12 -33.40 -20.98
C SER A 748 1.80 -34.73 -21.70
N PRO A 749 0.73 -34.78 -22.53
CA PRO A 749 0.34 -35.97 -23.31
C PRO A 749 1.23 -36.15 -24.56
N LYS A 750 2.54 -36.21 -24.34
CA LYS A 750 3.57 -36.63 -25.30
C LYS A 750 4.69 -37.40 -24.60
N GLY A 751 4.34 -38.20 -23.59
CA GLY A 751 5.30 -38.91 -22.75
C GLY A 751 5.94 -38.08 -21.62
N GLY A 752 5.32 -36.97 -21.22
CA GLY A 752 5.83 -36.10 -20.16
C GLY A 752 5.66 -36.72 -18.77
N GLY A 753 6.69 -36.64 -17.94
CA GLY A 753 6.69 -37.16 -16.58
C GLY A 753 5.89 -36.27 -15.61
N GLY A 754 5.21 -36.86 -14.63
CA GLY A 754 4.51 -36.11 -13.58
C GLY A 754 5.46 -35.58 -12.51
N GLY A 755 5.14 -34.44 -11.88
CA GLY A 755 5.98 -33.86 -10.83
C GLY A 755 5.94 -34.66 -9.52
N GLY A 756 6.99 -34.59 -8.71
CA GLY A 756 7.01 -35.14 -7.35
C GLY A 756 6.04 -34.40 -6.42
N GLY A 757 5.47 -35.09 -5.43
CA GLY A 757 4.66 -34.46 -4.39
C GLY A 757 5.52 -33.75 -3.34
N GLY A 758 5.10 -32.57 -2.88
CA GLY A 758 5.89 -31.71 -2.00
C GLY A 758 5.80 -32.04 -0.51
N ARG A 759 6.06 -31.04 0.36
CA ARG A 759 6.23 -31.24 1.80
C ARG A 759 5.18 -30.49 2.63
N VAL A 760 4.67 -31.14 3.68
CA VAL A 760 3.79 -30.55 4.70
C VAL A 760 4.31 -30.91 6.09
N HIS A 761 4.63 -29.92 6.92
CA HIS A 761 5.15 -30.14 8.29
C HIS A 761 4.34 -29.38 9.35
N PHE A 762 3.98 -30.09 10.42
CA PHE A 762 3.31 -29.53 11.60
C PHE A 762 4.29 -29.38 12.78
N HIS A 763 4.70 -28.15 13.07
CA HIS A 763 5.62 -27.83 14.16
C HIS A 763 4.86 -27.38 15.41
N TRP A 764 4.57 -28.33 16.31
CA TRP A 764 3.79 -28.07 17.51
C TRP A 764 4.55 -27.28 18.59
N SER A 765 3.89 -26.30 19.21
CA SER A 765 4.39 -25.58 20.38
C SER A 765 3.58 -25.93 21.63
N ASP A 766 4.27 -26.14 22.75
CA ASP A 766 3.72 -26.44 24.08
C ASP A 766 2.67 -27.56 24.13
N VAL A 767 3.00 -28.72 23.54
CA VAL A 767 2.17 -29.93 23.58
C VAL A 767 1.86 -30.31 25.05
N PRO A 768 0.59 -30.25 25.50
CA PRO A 768 0.24 -30.56 26.88
C PRO A 768 0.39 -32.06 27.16
N THR A 769 0.71 -32.44 28.39
CA THR A 769 0.95 -33.85 28.77
C THR A 769 0.28 -34.23 30.09
N GLY A 770 0.07 -35.52 30.31
CA GLY A 770 -0.61 -36.07 31.49
C GLY A 770 -2.03 -35.52 31.66
N ASP A 771 -2.42 -35.21 32.90
CA ASP A 771 -3.77 -34.74 33.25
C ASP A 771 -4.21 -33.45 32.52
N MET A 772 -3.25 -32.64 32.04
CA MET A 772 -3.54 -31.42 31.28
C MET A 772 -3.73 -31.65 29.78
N TYR A 773 -3.42 -32.85 29.25
CA TYR A 773 -3.48 -33.14 27.82
C TYR A 773 -4.84 -32.80 27.20
N GLN A 774 -4.82 -32.09 26.08
CA GLN A 774 -5.99 -31.84 25.23
C GLN A 774 -5.56 -32.13 23.79
N PRO A 775 -6.45 -32.68 22.94
CA PRO A 775 -6.14 -32.87 21.52
C PRO A 775 -5.75 -31.53 20.88
N ILE A 776 -4.51 -31.43 20.42
CA ILE A 776 -3.97 -30.23 19.77
C ILE A 776 -4.44 -30.09 18.32
N ALA A 777 -4.90 -31.18 17.71
CA ALA A 777 -5.43 -31.17 16.35
C ALA A 777 -6.74 -31.96 16.25
N ARG A 778 -7.61 -31.48 15.37
CA ARG A 778 -8.80 -32.18 14.88
C ARG A 778 -8.77 -32.16 13.36
N VAL A 779 -8.68 -33.33 12.73
CA VAL A 779 -8.51 -33.43 11.28
C VAL A 779 -9.58 -34.35 10.70
N ASN A 780 -10.63 -33.74 10.17
CA ASN A 780 -11.71 -34.42 9.45
C ASN A 780 -11.55 -34.31 7.92
N GLY A 781 -10.89 -33.26 7.44
CA GLY A 781 -10.63 -33.01 6.02
C GLY A 781 -9.44 -33.80 5.44
N SER A 782 -8.97 -33.40 4.26
CA SER A 782 -7.95 -34.13 3.51
C SER A 782 -6.60 -33.41 3.44
N ILE A 783 -5.52 -34.20 3.56
CA ILE A 783 -4.14 -33.76 3.36
C ILE A 783 -3.56 -34.54 2.17
N HIS A 784 -2.97 -33.84 1.21
CA HIS A 784 -2.56 -34.39 -0.09
C HIS A 784 -1.12 -34.00 -0.43
N THR A 785 -0.25 -35.00 -0.63
CA THR A 785 1.16 -34.83 -1.01
C THR A 785 1.57 -35.82 -2.11
N TRP A 786 0.64 -36.21 -2.98
CA TRP A 786 0.90 -37.22 -3.99
C TRP A 786 1.76 -36.71 -5.15
N GLY A 787 2.47 -37.61 -5.81
CA GLY A 787 3.09 -37.33 -7.09
C GLY A 787 2.05 -37.14 -8.20
N GLY A 788 2.33 -36.21 -9.12
CA GLY A 788 1.52 -35.98 -10.30
C GLY A 788 1.58 -37.15 -11.28
N LEU A 789 0.50 -37.36 -12.04
CA LEU A 789 0.47 -38.43 -13.04
C LEU A 789 1.24 -37.99 -14.31
N GLY A 790 2.15 -38.85 -14.77
CA GLY A 790 2.68 -38.76 -16.14
C GLY A 790 1.62 -39.12 -17.17
N ARG A 791 1.86 -38.83 -18.45
CA ARG A 791 0.94 -39.18 -19.54
C ARG A 791 1.64 -39.97 -20.64
N ASP A 792 0.87 -40.83 -21.30
CA ASP A 792 1.34 -41.81 -22.28
C ASP A 792 2.41 -42.75 -21.70
N ASP A 793 3.62 -42.76 -22.28
CA ASP A 793 4.78 -43.51 -21.78
C ASP A 793 5.44 -42.83 -20.55
N GLY A 794 4.99 -41.64 -20.14
CA GLY A 794 5.55 -40.89 -19.00
C GLY A 794 5.12 -41.45 -17.65
N HIS A 795 6.07 -41.58 -16.72
CA HIS A 795 5.81 -42.10 -15.38
C HIS A 795 5.26 -41.03 -14.44
N ALA A 796 4.52 -41.47 -13.41
CA ALA A 796 4.09 -40.61 -12.31
C ALA A 796 5.28 -40.24 -11.40
N GLY A 797 5.18 -39.09 -10.74
CA GLY A 797 6.09 -38.71 -9.66
C GLY A 797 5.87 -39.56 -8.40
N GLU A 798 6.85 -39.57 -7.52
CA GLU A 798 6.72 -40.16 -6.18
C GLU A 798 5.95 -39.22 -5.24
N ASN A 799 5.36 -39.81 -4.20
CA ASN A 799 4.69 -39.05 -3.15
C ASN A 799 5.72 -38.32 -2.28
N GLY A 800 5.34 -37.13 -1.82
CA GLY A 800 6.07 -36.35 -0.84
C GLY A 800 5.73 -36.72 0.61
N THR A 801 6.11 -35.84 1.53
CA THR A 801 6.14 -36.12 2.98
C THR A 801 5.14 -35.29 3.76
N VAL A 802 4.38 -35.93 4.64
CA VAL A 802 3.64 -35.28 5.73
C VAL A 802 4.28 -35.67 7.06
N THR A 803 4.80 -34.70 7.80
CA THR A 803 5.57 -34.90 9.03
C THR A 803 5.04 -34.01 10.16
N GLY A 804 5.46 -34.29 11.39
CA GLY A 804 5.09 -33.49 12.55
C GLY A 804 6.08 -33.69 13.69
N LYS A 805 6.33 -32.61 14.43
CA LYS A 805 7.35 -32.52 15.48
C LYS A 805 7.34 -33.71 16.44
N ALA A 806 8.54 -34.14 16.86
CA ALA A 806 8.76 -35.27 17.75
C ALA A 806 7.91 -35.20 19.05
N CYS A 807 6.92 -36.08 19.18
CA CYS A 807 5.97 -36.03 20.30
C CYS A 807 6.61 -36.38 21.66
N PRO A 808 6.12 -35.77 22.77
CA PRO A 808 6.50 -36.11 24.14
C PRO A 808 6.31 -37.59 24.53
N LYS A 809 6.77 -37.95 25.73
CA LYS A 809 6.47 -39.26 26.34
C LYS A 809 4.94 -39.49 26.40
N GLY A 810 4.49 -40.74 26.22
CA GLY A 810 3.07 -41.11 26.20
C GLY A 810 2.30 -40.83 24.90
N LEU A 811 2.80 -39.94 24.03
CA LEU A 811 2.13 -39.48 22.81
C LEU A 811 2.86 -39.92 21.52
N TYR A 812 2.13 -40.11 20.40
CA TYR A 812 2.69 -40.53 19.11
C TYR A 812 1.89 -40.00 17.90
N GLY A 813 2.36 -40.26 16.68
CA GLY A 813 1.73 -39.81 15.44
C GLY A 813 2.06 -38.36 15.07
N ILE A 814 1.52 -37.87 13.95
CA ILE A 814 1.77 -36.51 13.46
C ILE A 814 1.14 -35.45 14.39
N PHE A 815 0.01 -35.80 15.00
CA PHE A 815 -0.81 -34.92 15.85
C PHE A 815 -0.62 -35.14 17.36
N CYS A 816 0.40 -35.93 17.76
CA CYS A 816 0.68 -36.29 19.15
C CYS A 816 -0.52 -36.86 19.93
N GLU A 817 -1.16 -37.88 19.35
CA GLU A 817 -2.24 -38.65 19.96
C GLU A 817 -1.76 -39.57 21.10
N GLU A 818 -2.66 -39.95 22.01
CA GLU A 818 -2.36 -40.86 23.13
C GLU A 818 -1.99 -42.27 22.63
N CYS A 819 -0.88 -42.85 23.13
CA CYS A 819 -0.51 -44.23 22.82
C CYS A 819 -1.68 -45.21 23.14
N PRO A 820 -1.89 -46.27 22.34
CA PRO A 820 -3.01 -47.22 22.52
C PRO A 820 -3.05 -47.86 23.92
N VAL A 821 -4.27 -48.16 24.41
CA VAL A 821 -4.49 -48.79 25.72
C VAL A 821 -3.68 -50.08 25.87
N GLY A 822 -2.95 -50.22 26.97
CA GLY A 822 -2.04 -51.35 27.21
C GLY A 822 -0.64 -51.17 26.60
N THR A 823 -0.29 -49.97 26.15
CA THR A 823 1.08 -49.59 25.74
C THR A 823 1.59 -48.38 26.54
N TYR A 824 2.91 -48.21 26.61
CA TYR A 824 3.60 -47.07 27.22
C TYR A 824 4.73 -46.56 26.32
N LYS A 825 5.13 -45.29 26.47
CA LYS A 825 6.19 -44.66 25.68
C LYS A 825 7.03 -43.72 26.54
N ASN A 826 8.24 -44.16 26.88
CA ASN A 826 9.20 -43.45 27.74
C ASN A 826 10.20 -42.56 26.99
N VAL A 827 10.17 -42.54 25.66
CA VAL A 827 11.04 -41.72 24.79
C VAL A 827 10.26 -40.68 23.99
N THR A 828 10.94 -39.61 23.58
CA THR A 828 10.44 -38.63 22.61
C THR A 828 10.47 -39.20 21.19
N GLY A 829 9.59 -38.68 20.33
CA GLY A 829 9.47 -39.11 18.92
C GLY A 829 8.04 -39.51 18.53
N SER A 830 7.74 -39.53 17.23
CA SER A 830 6.36 -39.63 16.72
C SER A 830 6.00 -40.99 16.12
N ASN A 831 6.96 -41.92 16.00
CA ASN A 831 6.70 -43.24 15.40
C ASN A 831 5.89 -44.15 16.35
N ARG A 832 4.80 -44.76 15.85
CA ARG A 832 3.93 -45.70 16.58
C ARG A 832 4.67 -46.88 17.21
N VAL A 833 5.79 -47.32 16.61
CA VAL A 833 6.63 -48.41 17.15
C VAL A 833 7.24 -48.06 18.52
N LEU A 834 7.27 -46.77 18.90
CA LEU A 834 7.73 -46.32 20.21
C LEU A 834 6.70 -46.55 21.34
N CYS A 835 5.43 -46.83 21.03
CA CYS A 835 4.43 -47.27 22.00
C CYS A 835 4.64 -48.77 22.27
N GLN A 836 5.39 -49.11 23.32
CA GLN A 836 5.72 -50.48 23.70
C GLN A 836 4.62 -51.12 24.53
N SER A 837 4.33 -52.42 24.33
CA SER A 837 3.34 -53.14 25.15
C SER A 837 3.73 -53.18 26.63
N CYS A 838 2.76 -52.93 27.51
CA CYS A 838 2.94 -53.07 28.95
C CYS A 838 3.20 -54.54 29.34
N PRO A 839 4.06 -54.83 30.35
CA PRO A 839 4.32 -56.19 30.80
C PRO A 839 3.05 -56.94 31.19
N ALA A 840 2.88 -58.17 30.72
CA ALA A 840 1.70 -58.98 31.03
C ALA A 840 1.72 -59.56 32.45
N ASP A 841 2.91 -59.73 33.04
CA ASP A 841 3.10 -60.34 34.36
C ASP A 841 2.60 -59.46 35.51
N ASP A 842 2.52 -58.14 35.30
CA ASP A 842 2.02 -57.16 36.28
C ASP A 842 0.49 -57.00 36.28
N LEU A 843 -0.23 -57.59 35.30
CA LEU A 843 -1.68 -57.45 35.16
C LEU A 843 -2.43 -58.58 35.89
N PRO A 844 -3.24 -58.30 36.94
CA PRO A 844 -4.06 -59.32 37.60
C PRO A 844 -5.03 -60.02 36.62
N ARG A 845 -5.28 -61.32 36.82
CA ARG A 845 -6.15 -62.16 35.95
C ARG A 845 -7.61 -61.69 35.78
N ARG A 846 -8.04 -60.65 36.51
CA ARG A 846 -9.38 -60.01 36.41
C ARG A 846 -9.29 -58.48 36.28
N ALA A 847 -8.17 -57.98 35.79
CA ALA A 847 -7.92 -56.58 35.47
C ALA A 847 -7.85 -56.36 33.95
N ALA A 848 -8.16 -55.14 33.52
CA ALA A 848 -7.91 -54.64 32.17
C ALA A 848 -7.21 -53.29 32.26
N TYR A 849 -6.27 -53.04 31.34
CA TYR A 849 -5.65 -51.73 31.21
C TYR A 849 -6.70 -50.66 30.87
N ILE A 850 -6.53 -49.46 31.44
CA ILE A 850 -7.42 -48.32 31.20
C ILE A 850 -6.72 -47.28 30.33
N ALA A 851 -7.50 -46.53 29.54
CA ALA A 851 -7.02 -45.31 28.93
C ALA A 851 -6.74 -44.26 30.02
N VAL A 852 -5.63 -43.54 29.90
CA VAL A 852 -5.28 -42.42 30.77
C VAL A 852 -4.93 -41.22 29.90
N ARG A 853 -5.43 -40.07 30.33
CA ARG A 853 -5.30 -38.79 29.65
C ARG A 853 -3.81 -38.42 29.47
N GLY A 854 -3.43 -38.08 28.24
CA GLY A 854 -2.04 -37.81 27.86
C GLY A 854 -1.17 -39.05 27.62
N GLY A 855 -1.77 -40.24 27.62
CA GLY A 855 -1.05 -41.50 27.43
C GLY A 855 -0.15 -41.91 28.60
N ILE A 856 0.44 -43.10 28.50
CA ILE A 856 1.26 -43.68 29.58
C ILE A 856 2.74 -43.48 29.25
N ALA A 857 3.43 -42.67 30.06
CA ALA A 857 4.85 -42.38 29.89
C ALA A 857 5.77 -43.50 30.44
N GLU A 858 5.39 -44.10 31.58
CA GLU A 858 6.26 -44.98 32.39
C GLU A 858 5.45 -46.15 32.95
N THR A 859 6.14 -47.24 33.35
CA THR A 859 5.54 -48.43 33.97
C THR A 859 5.57 -48.32 35.51
N PRO A 860 4.62 -48.95 36.25
CA PRO A 860 3.57 -49.87 35.79
C PRO A 860 2.38 -49.18 35.15
N CYS A 861 1.80 -49.81 34.12
CA CYS A 861 0.66 -49.25 33.40
C CYS A 861 -0.65 -49.37 34.21
N PRO A 862 -1.46 -48.30 34.30
CA PRO A 862 -2.69 -48.29 35.09
C PRO A 862 -3.78 -49.23 34.54
N TYR A 863 -4.44 -49.93 35.45
CA TYR A 863 -5.51 -50.89 35.16
C TYR A 863 -6.69 -50.72 36.13
N LYS A 864 -7.87 -51.23 35.74
CA LYS A 864 -9.04 -51.37 36.62
C LYS A 864 -9.53 -52.81 36.58
N CYS A 865 -10.13 -53.29 37.67
CA CYS A 865 -10.79 -54.59 37.66
C CYS A 865 -12.00 -54.60 36.71
N VAL A 866 -12.24 -55.72 36.03
CA VAL A 866 -13.30 -55.88 35.01
C VAL A 866 -14.72 -55.69 35.59
N SER A 867 -14.88 -55.75 36.91
CA SER A 867 -16.13 -55.46 37.61
C SER A 867 -15.84 -54.88 38.99
N GLU A 868 -16.72 -54.01 39.49
CA GLU A 868 -16.67 -53.40 40.82
C GLU A 868 -16.86 -54.41 41.97
N ARG A 869 -17.22 -55.66 41.65
CA ARG A 869 -17.24 -56.78 42.61
C ARG A 869 -15.82 -57.25 43.02
N PHE A 870 -14.79 -56.76 42.35
CA PHE A 870 -13.39 -57.12 42.57
C PHE A 870 -12.61 -55.91 43.08
N HIS A 871 -11.86 -56.09 44.17
CA HIS A 871 -11.15 -55.00 44.84
C HIS A 871 -9.71 -54.88 44.32
N MET A 872 -9.26 -53.63 44.10
CA MET A 872 -7.85 -53.33 43.76
C MET A 872 -6.97 -53.50 45.01
N PRO A 873 -5.70 -53.95 44.85
CA PRO A 873 -4.96 -54.04 43.59
C PRO A 873 -5.10 -55.39 42.85
N ARG A 874 -5.38 -56.52 43.53
CA ARG A 874 -5.30 -57.85 42.90
C ARG A 874 -6.58 -58.35 42.22
N CYS A 875 -7.65 -57.56 42.22
CA CYS A 875 -8.96 -57.91 41.65
C CYS A 875 -9.53 -59.21 42.23
N TYR A 876 -9.39 -59.37 43.54
CA TYR A 876 -9.97 -60.47 44.32
C TYR A 876 -11.42 -60.14 44.71
N THR A 877 -12.22 -61.18 44.92
CA THR A 877 -13.50 -61.07 45.62
C THR A 877 -13.29 -60.82 47.12
N ALA A 878 -14.27 -60.25 47.82
CA ALA A 878 -14.18 -60.01 49.26
C ALA A 878 -13.85 -61.28 50.10
N LEU A 879 -14.28 -62.46 49.63
CA LEU A 879 -13.91 -63.73 50.26
C LEU A 879 -12.46 -64.13 49.98
N GLU A 880 -11.97 -63.92 48.76
CA GLU A 880 -10.56 -64.16 48.40
C GLU A 880 -9.63 -63.19 49.16
N GLU A 881 -9.98 -61.92 49.34
CA GLU A 881 -9.21 -60.97 50.18
C GLU A 881 -9.17 -61.39 51.64
N LEU A 882 -10.29 -61.86 52.21
CA LEU A 882 -10.30 -62.42 53.56
C LEU A 882 -9.36 -63.64 53.67
N ILE A 883 -9.41 -64.55 52.69
CA ILE A 883 -8.53 -65.72 52.66
C ILE A 883 -7.05 -65.32 52.57
N TYR A 884 -6.70 -64.34 51.75
CA TYR A 884 -5.30 -63.92 51.55
C TYR A 884 -4.76 -62.98 52.63
N THR A 885 -5.58 -62.17 53.30
CA THR A 885 -5.16 -61.39 54.47
C THR A 885 -4.74 -62.27 55.65
N PHE A 886 -5.33 -63.46 55.80
CA PHE A 886 -4.88 -64.49 56.74
C PHE A 886 -3.75 -65.40 56.21
N GLY A 887 -3.00 -64.98 55.19
CA GLY A 887 -1.84 -65.73 54.67
C GLY A 887 -2.18 -66.79 53.61
N GLY A 888 -3.39 -66.75 53.04
CA GLY A 888 -3.82 -67.60 51.94
C GLY A 888 -4.63 -68.83 52.35
N PRO A 889 -5.10 -69.64 51.37
CA PRO A 889 -6.08 -70.70 51.60
C PRO A 889 -5.70 -71.70 52.69
N TRP A 890 -4.42 -72.06 52.78
CA TRP A 890 -3.93 -73.01 53.78
C TRP A 890 -3.96 -72.46 55.20
N LEU A 891 -3.48 -71.23 55.42
CA LEU A 891 -3.49 -70.60 56.73
C LEU A 891 -4.90 -70.18 57.14
N PHE A 892 -5.73 -69.70 56.21
CA PHE A 892 -7.15 -69.44 56.47
C PHE A 892 -7.91 -70.71 56.84
N CYS A 893 -7.69 -71.83 56.13
CA CYS A 893 -8.30 -73.11 56.51
C CYS A 893 -7.78 -73.63 57.86
N LEU A 894 -6.50 -73.46 58.19
CA LEU A 894 -5.96 -73.81 59.52
C LEU A 894 -6.52 -72.92 60.63
N LEU A 895 -6.69 -71.61 60.39
CA LEU A 895 -7.34 -70.68 61.32
C LEU A 895 -8.82 -70.99 61.46
N LEU A 896 -9.54 -71.31 60.37
CA LEU A 896 -10.93 -71.71 60.41
C LEU A 896 -11.10 -73.04 61.14
N LEU A 897 -10.22 -74.02 60.91
CA LEU A 897 -10.20 -75.29 61.65
C LEU A 897 -9.89 -75.05 63.13
N GLY A 898 -8.91 -74.18 63.42
CA GLY A 898 -8.55 -73.76 64.78
C GLY A 898 -9.69 -73.04 65.49
N VAL A 899 -10.41 -72.14 64.81
CA VAL A 899 -11.61 -71.47 65.30
C VAL A 899 -12.77 -72.45 65.43
N LEU A 900 -12.95 -73.43 64.55
CA LEU A 900 -13.98 -74.46 64.69
C LEU A 900 -13.68 -75.43 65.83
N ILE A 901 -12.41 -75.79 66.05
CA ILE A 901 -11.96 -76.55 67.23
C ILE A 901 -12.11 -75.71 68.49
N LEU A 902 -11.79 -74.41 68.46
CA LEU A 902 -11.95 -73.50 69.58
C LEU A 902 -13.42 -73.17 69.85
N LEU A 903 -14.29 -73.13 68.83
CA LEU A 903 -15.75 -72.99 68.97
C LEU A 903 -16.36 -74.29 69.48
N ALA A 904 -15.86 -75.46 69.06
CA ALA A 904 -16.24 -76.75 69.64
C ALA A 904 -15.77 -76.89 71.10
N LEU A 905 -14.59 -76.36 71.44
CA LEU A 905 -14.10 -76.25 72.81
C LEU A 905 -14.90 -75.23 73.62
N VAL A 906 -15.24 -74.08 73.07
CA VAL A 906 -16.08 -73.07 73.75
C VAL A 906 -17.51 -73.58 73.91
N LEU A 907 -18.06 -74.32 72.94
CA LEU A 907 -19.36 -75.01 73.07
C LEU A 907 -19.30 -76.18 74.06
N SER A 908 -18.14 -76.82 74.28
CA SER A 908 -17.97 -77.84 75.32
C SER A 908 -17.71 -77.25 76.71
N VAL A 909 -17.05 -76.08 76.79
CA VAL A 909 -16.76 -75.33 78.02
C VAL A 909 -17.93 -74.45 78.47
N ALA A 910 -18.82 -74.04 77.55
CA ALA A 910 -20.08 -73.34 77.84
C ALA A 910 -21.10 -74.19 78.64
N ARG A 911 -20.74 -75.42 79.03
CA ARG A 911 -21.48 -76.22 80.02
C ARG A 911 -20.73 -76.41 81.36
N MET A 912 -19.81 -75.53 81.75
CA MET A 912 -19.27 -75.56 83.12
C MET A 912 -18.94 -74.19 83.76
N LYS A 913 -19.94 -73.67 84.50
CA LYS A 913 -19.93 -72.73 85.64
C LYS A 913 -19.28 -71.31 85.54
N PHE A 914 -20.06 -70.37 86.09
CA PHE A 914 -19.82 -68.95 86.34
C PHE A 914 -19.06 -68.63 87.66
N VAL A 915 -18.72 -67.34 87.83
CA VAL A 915 -18.34 -66.57 89.07
C VAL A 915 -16.88 -66.75 89.54
N GLY A 916 -16.09 -65.71 89.88
CA GLY A 916 -16.27 -64.24 89.84
C GLY A 916 -15.25 -63.48 90.75
N VAL A 917 -15.43 -62.15 90.92
CA VAL A 917 -14.85 -61.22 91.95
C VAL A 917 -13.59 -60.38 91.60
N ASP A 918 -13.85 -59.08 91.35
CA ASP A 918 -13.29 -57.79 91.85
C ASP A 918 -11.81 -57.55 92.21
N GLU A 919 -11.26 -56.39 91.77
CA GLU A 919 -10.95 -55.24 92.67
C GLU A 919 -10.65 -53.89 91.94
N LEU A 920 -11.60 -52.93 92.05
CA LEU A 920 -11.44 -51.50 92.47
C LEU A 920 -10.57 -50.46 91.66
N PRO A 921 -10.72 -49.12 91.88
CA PRO A 921 -10.92 -48.18 90.75
C PRO A 921 -9.97 -46.96 90.65
N GLY A 922 -10.06 -46.20 89.55
CA GLY A 922 -9.47 -44.86 89.39
C GLY A 922 -10.00 -44.10 88.15
N PRO A 923 -10.04 -42.75 88.11
CA PRO A 923 -10.88 -41.98 87.18
C PRO A 923 -10.16 -41.32 85.96
N ALA A 924 -10.97 -40.67 85.12
CA ALA A 924 -10.65 -39.87 83.91
C ALA A 924 -9.89 -38.54 84.21
N PRO A 925 -9.65 -37.56 83.28
CA PRO A 925 -10.10 -37.39 81.88
C PRO A 925 -9.09 -36.73 80.86
N THR A 926 -9.60 -36.34 79.68
CA THR A 926 -9.25 -35.21 78.74
C THR A 926 -7.96 -34.36 78.96
N GLN A 927 -7.27 -33.77 77.95
CA GLN A 927 -7.74 -32.68 77.05
C GLN A 927 -6.62 -32.16 76.07
N HIS A 928 -6.96 -31.17 75.21
CA HIS A 928 -6.17 -30.25 74.32
C HIS A 928 -4.62 -30.15 74.45
N GLY A 929 -3.80 -29.82 73.43
CA GLY A 929 -4.00 -29.01 72.21
C GLY A 929 -3.39 -27.60 72.32
N SER A 930 -2.35 -27.28 71.52
CA SER A 930 -1.83 -25.94 71.11
C SER A 930 -0.54 -26.15 70.26
N GLN A 931 -0.22 -25.51 69.12
CA GLN A 931 -0.35 -24.14 68.55
C GLN A 931 0.97 -23.33 68.66
N ILE A 932 1.19 -22.40 67.68
CA ILE A 932 2.24 -21.38 67.52
C ILE A 932 3.41 -21.88 66.64
N ASP A 933 3.73 -21.38 65.42
CA ASP A 933 3.51 -20.12 64.65
C ASP A 933 4.57 -19.00 64.86
N HIS A 934 4.66 -18.06 63.90
CA HIS A 934 5.61 -16.94 63.72
C HIS A 934 6.94 -17.27 62.95
N SER A 935 7.51 -16.41 62.08
CA SER A 935 7.05 -15.15 61.41
C SER A 935 8.09 -14.63 60.37
N PHE A 936 7.63 -13.99 59.28
CA PHE A 936 8.41 -13.08 58.38
C PHE A 936 8.53 -11.64 59.00
N PRO A 937 9.43 -10.70 58.59
CA PRO A 937 9.56 -10.02 57.26
C PRO A 937 11.05 -9.77 56.83
N PHE A 938 11.53 -8.86 55.95
CA PHE A 938 10.98 -7.72 55.16
C PHE A 938 11.69 -7.55 53.77
N LEU A 939 12.02 -6.32 53.32
CA LEU A 939 12.38 -5.88 51.96
C LEU A 939 13.35 -4.65 51.91
N GLU A 940 13.69 -4.24 50.67
CA GLU A 940 14.36 -3.01 50.15
C GLU A 940 15.86 -3.16 49.77
N SER A 941 16.38 -2.83 48.57
CA SER A 941 16.27 -1.66 47.65
C SER A 941 17.06 -0.42 48.15
N LEU A 942 17.74 0.43 47.36
CA LEU A 942 17.88 0.59 45.90
C LEU A 942 19.16 1.42 45.54
N ASN A 943 19.72 1.22 44.34
CA ASN A 943 20.42 2.19 43.44
C ASN A 943 21.84 2.78 43.67
N GLU A 944 22.37 3.26 42.52
CA GLU A 944 23.44 4.24 42.22
C GLU A 944 24.94 3.86 42.38
N VAL A 945 25.90 4.38 41.57
CA VAL A 945 26.03 4.78 40.12
C VAL A 945 27.46 5.34 39.91
N LEU A 946 27.90 5.59 38.66
CA LEU A 946 29.18 6.24 38.23
C LEU A 946 30.49 5.41 38.38
N GLU A 947 31.50 5.49 37.51
CA GLU A 947 31.60 5.91 36.09
C GLU A 947 33.00 5.53 35.50
N THR A 948 33.19 5.79 34.19
CA THR A 948 34.44 6.06 33.44
C THR A 948 35.02 4.99 32.47
N ASN A 949 34.67 5.17 31.18
CA ASN A 949 35.57 5.50 30.05
C ASN A 949 36.73 4.52 29.69
N ARG A 950 36.68 3.87 28.51
CA ARG A 950 37.17 4.31 27.16
C ARG A 950 38.67 4.00 26.94
N ALA A 951 39.23 3.72 25.76
CA ALA A 951 38.73 3.70 24.37
C ALA A 951 39.72 2.93 23.45
N GLU A 952 39.72 2.95 22.11
CA GLU A 952 38.84 3.46 21.02
C GLU A 952 39.22 2.69 19.72
N GLU A 953 38.28 2.29 18.85
CA GLU A 953 38.57 2.07 17.40
C GLU A 953 37.26 2.04 16.57
N SER A 954 36.97 3.12 15.84
CA SER A 954 35.83 3.21 14.91
C SER A 954 36.22 3.99 13.65
N GLN A 955 36.30 3.32 12.49
CA GLN A 955 36.63 3.95 11.20
C GLN A 955 35.41 4.58 10.50
N SER A 956 34.52 5.24 11.24
CA SER A 956 33.43 6.01 10.67
C SER A 956 33.14 7.27 11.49
N HIS A 957 33.17 8.42 10.82
CA HIS A 957 32.73 9.69 11.38
C HIS A 957 31.35 10.03 10.80
N VAL A 958 30.31 9.95 11.63
CA VAL A 958 28.98 10.46 11.30
C VAL A 958 28.90 11.92 11.73
N HIS A 959 28.72 12.83 10.76
CA HIS A 959 28.49 14.26 11.04
C HIS A 959 27.11 14.67 10.52
N ARG A 960 26.27 15.20 11.40
CA ARG A 960 24.91 15.64 11.05
C ARG A 960 24.94 17.10 10.61
N MET A 961 24.75 17.33 9.31
CA MET A 961 24.53 18.67 8.77
C MET A 961 23.05 19.05 8.90
N TYR A 962 22.80 20.35 9.10
CA TYR A 962 21.47 20.92 9.11
C TYR A 962 21.37 21.91 7.96
N PHE A 963 20.50 21.61 7.00
CA PHE A 963 20.14 22.55 5.94
C PHE A 963 19.05 23.51 6.44
N MET A 964 19.20 24.78 6.11
CA MET A 964 18.24 25.85 6.37
C MET A 964 17.54 26.22 5.06
N GLY A 965 16.36 26.82 5.11
CA GLY A 965 15.50 27.08 3.94
C GLY A 965 14.33 26.10 3.85
N ARG A 966 13.33 26.44 3.04
CA ARG A 966 12.00 25.77 3.04
C ARG A 966 11.84 24.66 2.00
N ASN A 967 12.88 24.40 1.21
CA ASN A 967 12.82 23.56 0.01
C ASN A 967 11.75 24.00 -1.01
N THR A 968 11.47 25.31 -1.06
CA THR A 968 10.61 25.90 -2.08
C THR A 968 11.46 26.52 -3.18
N PHE A 969 10.89 26.67 -4.38
CA PHE A 969 11.55 27.38 -5.49
C PHE A 969 11.99 28.82 -5.10
N SER A 970 11.29 29.43 -4.14
CA SER A 970 11.59 30.75 -3.56
C SER A 970 12.62 30.75 -2.43
N GLU A 971 12.87 29.61 -1.77
CA GLU A 971 13.76 29.49 -0.61
C GLU A 971 14.41 28.08 -0.56
N PRO A 972 15.41 27.80 -1.43
CA PRO A 972 16.07 26.50 -1.48
C PRO A 972 16.95 26.23 -0.25
N TRP A 973 17.32 24.97 -0.07
CA TRP A 973 18.21 24.56 1.02
C TRP A 973 19.61 25.16 0.88
N HIS A 974 20.08 25.73 1.99
CA HIS A 974 21.39 26.35 2.13
C HIS A 974 22.02 25.99 3.47
N LEU A 975 23.35 25.95 3.54
CA LEU A 975 24.06 25.73 4.80
C LEU A 975 24.18 27.06 5.57
N PRO A 976 23.98 27.07 6.90
CA PRO A 976 24.12 28.29 7.71
C PRO A 976 25.56 28.81 7.79
N HIS A 977 26.55 27.94 7.58
CA HIS A 977 27.98 28.27 7.60
C HIS A 977 28.73 27.52 6.49
N THR A 978 29.74 28.17 5.90
CA THR A 978 30.68 27.52 4.98
C THR A 978 31.59 26.55 5.75
N PRO A 979 31.74 25.29 5.27
CA PRO A 979 32.60 24.31 5.92
C PRO A 979 34.10 24.70 5.82
N PRO A 980 34.95 24.32 6.81
CA PRO A 980 36.39 24.53 6.75
C PRO A 980 37.04 23.94 5.48
N GLU A 981 38.05 24.61 4.92
CA GLU A 981 38.72 24.20 3.68
C GLU A 981 39.18 22.73 3.68
N GLN A 982 39.58 22.17 4.84
CA GLN A 982 40.03 20.78 4.97
C GLN A 982 38.95 19.72 4.68
N ILE A 983 37.66 20.08 4.80
CA ILE A 983 36.54 19.19 4.47
C ILE A 983 35.68 19.73 3.32
N LYS A 984 35.93 20.95 2.86
CA LYS A 984 35.13 21.64 1.84
C LYS A 984 34.98 20.84 0.55
N GLU A 985 36.04 20.20 0.05
CA GLU A 985 35.93 19.33 -1.14
C GLU A 985 35.06 18.10 -0.87
N ILE A 986 35.19 17.46 0.29
CA ILE A 986 34.36 16.29 0.67
C ILE A 986 32.90 16.71 0.79
N VAL A 987 32.62 17.81 1.49
CA VAL A 987 31.26 18.34 1.69
C VAL A 987 30.64 18.80 0.38
N VAL A 988 31.38 19.54 -0.47
CA VAL A 988 30.87 19.99 -1.78
C VAL A 988 30.69 18.80 -2.73
N HIS A 989 31.59 17.82 -2.75
CA HIS A 989 31.42 16.63 -3.59
C HIS A 989 30.24 15.77 -3.14
N SER A 990 30.07 15.57 -1.82
CA SER A 990 28.89 14.91 -1.26
C SER A 990 27.60 15.68 -1.53
N ILE A 991 27.59 17.01 -1.39
CA ILE A 991 26.43 17.87 -1.71
C ILE A 991 26.13 17.85 -3.20
N HIS A 992 27.14 17.79 -4.08
CA HIS A 992 26.91 17.72 -5.52
C HIS A 992 26.41 16.34 -5.96
N LEU A 993 26.81 15.27 -5.25
CA LEU A 993 26.22 13.95 -5.38
C LEU A 993 24.77 13.93 -4.86
N TRP A 994 24.50 14.58 -3.73
CA TRP A 994 23.15 14.73 -3.15
C TRP A 994 22.23 15.60 -4.03
N MET A 995 22.75 16.67 -4.63
CA MET A 995 22.02 17.51 -5.59
C MET A 995 21.79 16.79 -6.93
N ARG A 996 22.70 15.90 -7.36
CA ARG A 996 22.42 14.98 -8.49
C ARG A 996 21.44 13.86 -8.15
N LEU A 997 21.19 13.61 -6.87
CA LEU A 997 20.08 12.77 -6.37
C LEU A 997 18.82 13.61 -6.07
N MET A 998 18.84 14.93 -6.33
CA MET A 998 17.76 15.88 -6.04
C MET A 998 17.45 16.84 -7.22
N VAL A 999 17.76 16.44 -8.46
CA VAL A 999 17.45 17.16 -9.71
C VAL A 999 16.89 16.18 -10.73
#